data_AF-A0A4S5BRY8-F1
#
_entry.id   AF-A0A4S5BRY8-F1
#
_cell.length_a   1.000
_cell.length_b   1.000
_cell.length_c   1.000
_cell.angle_alpha   90.00
_cell.angle_beta   90.00
_cell.angle_gamma   90.00
#
_symmetry.space_group_name_H-M   'P 1'
#
loop_
_entity.id
_entity.type
_entity.pdbx_description
1 polymer ?
#
loop_
_entity_poly.entity_id
_entity_poly.type
_entity_poly.pdbx_seq_one_letter_code
_entity_poly.pdbx_strand_id
1 'polypeptide(L)'
;MLETQREGSVPVSNTGSADNNHMEREAMRALTLLGRLFMACLLLSMGLAQASSIDIPKEPLVWVDTPNEQAGLPAKDFAFELQLFNLKDSTTGQIRFEVTEANHQDTSGLSIPAVTIQTSDAQATVTATPRLLKEGWYTVAVLTEAAQFERRNTMHILFVNGQVFYDWEGADLINSIVRHNLQSNAEYKQLQAQAREAKAIRSKTVPVNAEAEPAERFLSANEQNALNALKQSEKQRLLQDIRQLTGLENISKAGASTPAAGERVTVTVQWPTDATQATFLPLHGAPIEIINIDEIGLFDDGVFAKGVLDANGQFTFTSPVNNLKYRVKIGATHSSFKVLVSDQNDGDAPLVVQYDQAATIDIRTDITNGISAPFANSWAAFQAMYDMASNAQGFTGMAAPQLDFVLTNALSRDGGAPTIDFAYYTSPNMEWLGIPIPWTSVPQIVLGGGNFFDWDVFSHEYGHAVADQNNSIISVGGPHNGENQYDYASNTATFHNKQKANRLAMNEAYGTWFGVAFWQYSSYKGKIPLVGDTKYRDVTSTNAVFEYDLEDNAGAVFSYTNMFGEDSEIGVGRLLWDLTDAVNEDNVRATCSKYCKDAITVPMAGLMSQTIAGKQLDGISDFHREFYRYYVGKPIGDLDSVGQIDSAALKKAIQVGSVFAEFGIAANINQTNNSDPFKDIGNPALRNLDTQPVELVWEQHKTGTMPGLDQFEILFYNQAMDTLVYKTDTITLSPTGKRYTYQMPKAQAEALVQAATQLPYQAEHTLVVMIKGTATGVGAAGISTGPYYSNAEEFKLATDQRYSVIAVDSSGSNLNTDPNRLRVSAGNAMLGNMAARNDRIRTGNETGKLMSVAAIDFDSNVRVISHFADPNGLNFNSIDSYGGTEIGLAINHSVAMIQGVRPTPNPLPAIDANTPRIYALTDMEDAGSDVVPAIQNAGQNNIVFNLGHLVPLSIKKAPVGRAGEGIALKVAEPMDNIIAATLATGGSYATLENAESQEAWVALMDEINNTAPAERTTINLPLNIKLYGLAQDTGLPEPTYVFTAVDHGTVAVTVDGKGNFIPALTVDGAAGQEDIGQDQYQREFSVAKGQSYSIKINEADTAAGLYSIVLRQTSITQTPPVVVPAAAVPVPSLNVWALALLAALLGMVAMQTRRRF
;
A
#
# COMPACT_ATOMS: atom_id res chain seq x y z
N MET A 1 -59.39 26.50 -46.25
CA MET A 1 -60.84 26.58 -46.48
C MET A 1 -61.28 27.91 -45.87
N LEU A 2 -61.44 28.93 -46.72
CA LEU A 2 -62.72 29.61 -47.04
C LEU A 2 -63.29 30.35 -45.82
N GLU A 3 -63.13 31.69 -45.75
CA GLU A 3 -64.11 32.71 -46.22
C GLU A 3 -65.43 32.62 -45.42
N THR A 4 -66.07 33.66 -44.87
CA THR A 4 -66.22 35.07 -45.29
C THR A 4 -67.09 35.80 -44.25
N GLN A 5 -66.87 37.12 -44.07
CA GLN A 5 -67.85 38.26 -44.06
C GLN A 5 -69.20 38.15 -43.28
N ARG A 6 -69.78 39.19 -42.65
CA ARG A 6 -69.95 40.60 -43.04
C ARG A 6 -70.71 41.41 -41.95
N GLU A 7 -70.48 42.74 -41.93
CA GLU A 7 -71.42 43.88 -41.72
C GLU A 7 -72.56 43.78 -40.66
N GLY A 8 -72.88 44.79 -39.84
CA GLY A 8 -72.52 46.20 -39.76
C GLY A 8 -73.57 46.98 -38.93
N SER A 9 -73.34 48.29 -38.80
CA SER A 9 -74.25 49.39 -38.42
C SER A 9 -74.36 49.86 -36.94
N VAL A 10 -74.13 51.18 -36.83
CA VAL A 10 -74.24 52.13 -35.70
C VAL A 10 -75.39 53.10 -36.08
N PRO A 11 -76.17 53.73 -35.16
CA PRO A 11 -75.96 55.17 -34.84
C PRO A 11 -76.30 55.56 -33.37
N VAL A 12 -75.50 56.38 -32.66
CA VAL A 12 -75.49 57.87 -32.56
C VAL A 12 -76.77 58.49 -31.96
N SER A 13 -76.67 59.11 -30.76
CA SER A 13 -76.75 60.59 -30.58
C SER A 13 -76.83 61.08 -29.11
N ASN A 14 -75.89 61.97 -28.76
CA ASN A 14 -75.97 63.23 -27.98
C ASN A 14 -76.99 63.43 -26.84
N THR A 15 -76.47 63.82 -25.66
CA THR A 15 -76.57 65.13 -24.94
C THR A 15 -76.02 64.87 -23.51
N GLY A 16 -75.26 65.70 -22.80
CA GLY A 16 -75.13 67.15 -22.76
C GLY A 16 -75.19 67.59 -21.28
N SER A 17 -74.07 68.07 -20.76
CA SER A 17 -73.87 68.99 -19.61
C SER A 17 -74.06 68.56 -18.14
N ALA A 18 -73.01 68.89 -17.38
CA ALA A 18 -72.98 69.59 -16.09
C ALA A 18 -73.04 68.79 -14.78
N ASP A 19 -71.84 68.55 -14.24
CA ASP A 19 -71.35 69.01 -12.94
C ASP A 19 -72.05 68.60 -11.63
N ASN A 20 -71.27 67.79 -10.90
CA ASN A 20 -70.80 68.04 -9.53
C ASN A 20 -71.68 67.65 -8.34
N ASN A 21 -71.11 66.70 -7.59
CA ASN A 21 -70.94 66.75 -6.15
C ASN A 21 -72.20 66.61 -5.30
N HIS A 22 -72.68 65.37 -5.14
CA HIS A 22 -73.00 64.84 -3.80
C HIS A 22 -73.27 63.32 -3.71
N MET A 23 -73.27 62.56 -4.82
CA MET A 23 -73.81 61.19 -4.84
C MET A 23 -72.79 60.05 -5.12
N GLU A 24 -71.51 60.34 -5.36
CA GLU A 24 -70.47 59.30 -5.53
C GLU A 24 -69.80 58.85 -4.22
N ARG A 25 -70.11 59.48 -3.08
CA ARG A 25 -69.59 59.04 -1.76
C ARG A 25 -70.48 58.06 -1.00
N GLU A 26 -71.69 57.77 -1.47
CA GLU A 26 -72.59 56.81 -0.80
C GLU A 26 -72.89 55.54 -1.64
N ALA A 27 -72.63 55.54 -2.95
CA ALA A 27 -72.72 54.33 -3.78
C ALA A 27 -71.48 53.41 -3.68
N MET A 28 -70.33 53.93 -3.23
CA MET A 28 -69.09 53.17 -3.09
C MET A 28 -68.90 52.51 -1.70
N ARG A 29 -69.89 52.64 -0.80
CA ARG A 29 -69.94 51.94 0.50
C ARG A 29 -70.90 50.74 0.53
N ALA A 30 -71.74 50.54 -0.48
CA ALA A 30 -72.66 49.40 -0.57
C ALA A 30 -72.20 48.26 -1.52
N LEU A 31 -71.21 48.50 -2.40
CA LEU A 31 -70.70 47.46 -3.31
C LEU A 31 -69.55 46.61 -2.72
N THR A 32 -68.92 47.06 -1.64
CA THR A 32 -67.81 46.36 -0.98
C THR A 32 -68.26 45.32 0.05
N LEU A 33 -69.55 45.31 0.43
CA LEU A 33 -70.11 44.37 1.40
C LEU A 33 -70.79 43.14 0.76
N LEU A 34 -71.26 43.22 -0.50
CA LEU A 34 -71.82 42.07 -1.22
C LEU A 34 -70.76 41.25 -1.99
N GLY A 35 -69.64 41.85 -2.40
CA GLY A 35 -68.53 41.13 -3.04
C GLY A 35 -67.77 40.20 -2.08
N ARG A 36 -67.81 40.46 -0.77
CA ARG A 36 -67.13 39.64 0.25
C ARG A 36 -68.00 38.52 0.83
N LEU A 37 -69.33 38.61 0.75
CA LEU A 37 -70.21 37.48 1.13
C LEU A 37 -70.33 36.41 0.02
N PHE A 38 -70.20 36.78 -1.25
CA PHE A 38 -70.27 35.80 -2.35
C PHE A 38 -68.99 34.94 -2.48
N MET A 39 -67.83 35.47 -2.07
CA MET A 39 -66.58 34.69 -2.01
C MET A 39 -66.50 33.76 -0.78
N ALA A 40 -67.14 34.11 0.34
CA ALA A 40 -67.22 33.24 1.51
C ALA A 40 -68.15 32.03 1.30
N CYS A 41 -69.21 32.15 0.49
CA CYS A 41 -70.08 31.02 0.16
C CYS A 41 -69.54 30.11 -0.95
N LEU A 42 -68.67 30.61 -1.85
CA LEU A 42 -68.03 29.75 -2.86
C LEU A 42 -66.90 28.89 -2.26
N LEU A 43 -66.17 29.41 -1.26
CA LEU A 43 -65.07 28.70 -0.59
C LEU A 43 -65.52 27.64 0.44
N LEU A 44 -66.79 27.61 0.83
CA LEU A 44 -67.35 26.55 1.70
C LEU A 44 -67.87 25.33 0.92
N SER A 45 -67.85 25.35 -0.42
CA SER A 45 -68.40 24.25 -1.26
C SER A 45 -67.36 23.44 -2.03
N MET A 46 -66.08 23.80 -1.96
CA MET A 46 -64.99 23.02 -2.56
C MET A 46 -63.91 22.81 -1.51
N GLY A 47 -64.08 21.76 -0.70
CA GLY A 47 -63.10 21.37 0.31
C GLY A 47 -61.81 20.90 -0.34
N LEU A 48 -60.73 21.66 -0.17
CA LEU A 48 -59.34 21.21 -0.30
C LEU A 48 -58.44 22.11 0.56
N ALA A 49 -57.68 21.44 1.44
CA ALA A 49 -56.37 21.78 2.00
C ALA A 49 -56.12 23.12 2.72
N GLN A 50 -56.08 23.01 4.06
CA GLN A 50 -55.21 23.70 5.02
C GLN A 50 -54.31 24.82 4.48
N ALA A 51 -54.71 26.07 4.72
CA ALA A 51 -53.75 27.15 4.90
C ALA A 51 -53.06 26.91 6.26
N SER A 52 -51.76 26.65 6.23
CA SER A 52 -50.91 26.60 7.42
C SER A 52 -51.05 27.90 8.20
N SER A 53 -51.47 27.80 9.46
CA SER A 53 -51.38 28.87 10.43
C SER A 53 -49.93 29.36 10.50
N ILE A 54 -49.72 30.67 10.42
CA ILE A 54 -48.42 31.28 10.75
C ILE A 54 -48.09 30.86 12.18
N ASP A 55 -46.98 30.14 12.36
CA ASP A 55 -46.53 29.70 13.67
C ASP A 55 -45.96 30.93 14.40
N ILE A 56 -46.76 31.53 15.27
CA ILE A 56 -46.34 32.67 16.07
C ILE A 56 -45.41 32.14 17.17
N PRO A 57 -44.22 32.74 17.39
CA PRO A 57 -43.31 32.33 18.47
C PRO A 57 -44.05 32.24 19.81
N LYS A 58 -43.82 31.21 20.62
CA LYS A 58 -44.51 31.03 21.92
C LYS A 58 -44.10 32.06 23.01
N GLU A 59 -43.22 32.99 22.67
CA GLU A 59 -42.67 34.01 23.57
C GLU A 59 -43.30 35.39 23.33
N PRO A 60 -43.31 36.28 24.34
CA PRO A 60 -43.72 37.68 24.17
C PRO A 60 -42.87 38.38 23.10
N LEU A 61 -43.53 39.03 22.14
CA LEU A 61 -42.90 39.73 21.01
C LEU A 61 -43.36 41.18 20.95
N VAL A 62 -42.48 42.08 20.50
CA VAL A 62 -42.81 43.47 20.17
C VAL A 62 -42.42 43.69 18.71
N TRP A 63 -43.33 44.24 17.93
CA TRP A 63 -43.18 44.42 16.50
C TRP A 63 -43.71 45.78 16.06
N VAL A 64 -43.12 46.38 15.03
CA VAL A 64 -43.66 47.57 14.38
C VAL A 64 -44.02 47.23 12.94
N ASP A 65 -45.28 47.46 12.56
CA ASP A 65 -45.72 47.28 11.19
C ASP A 65 -45.12 48.38 10.30
N THR A 66 -44.24 47.97 9.40
CA THR A 66 -43.50 48.88 8.50
C THR A 66 -43.99 48.68 7.07
N PRO A 67 -44.35 49.76 6.36
CA PRO A 67 -44.79 49.63 4.97
C PRO A 67 -43.67 49.05 4.08
N ASN A 68 -44.00 48.04 3.28
CA ASN A 68 -43.09 47.45 2.28
C ASN A 68 -42.59 48.46 1.21
N GLU A 69 -43.33 49.55 1.03
CA GLU A 69 -43.00 50.68 0.16
C GLU A 69 -43.26 51.97 0.96
N GLN A 70 -42.27 52.87 1.01
CA GLN A 70 -42.37 54.05 1.86
C GLN A 70 -42.41 55.35 1.07
N ALA A 71 -43.58 56.02 1.09
CA ALA A 71 -43.79 57.33 0.47
C ALA A 71 -43.23 58.51 1.29
N GLY A 72 -42.80 58.24 2.52
CA GLY A 72 -42.39 59.25 3.49
C GLY A 72 -43.58 59.91 4.17
N LEU A 73 -43.60 59.89 5.51
CA LEU A 73 -44.64 60.51 6.32
C LEU A 73 -44.25 61.94 6.69
N PRO A 74 -45.15 62.94 6.62
CA PRO A 74 -44.84 64.27 7.14
C PRO A 74 -44.43 64.20 8.61
N ALA A 75 -43.32 64.82 9.00
CA ALA A 75 -42.75 64.67 10.34
C ALA A 75 -43.70 65.06 11.49
N LYS A 76 -44.59 66.03 11.25
CA LYS A 76 -45.63 66.47 12.19
C LYS A 76 -46.73 65.42 12.44
N ASP A 77 -46.90 64.50 11.50
CA ASP A 77 -47.94 63.47 11.50
C ASP A 77 -47.34 62.08 11.81
N PHE A 78 -46.03 62.01 12.10
CA PHE A 78 -45.34 60.75 12.34
C PHE A 78 -45.61 60.21 13.75
N ALA A 79 -46.29 59.07 13.78
CA ALA A 79 -46.40 58.18 14.92
C ALA A 79 -46.32 56.73 14.40
N PHE A 80 -45.82 55.81 15.22
CA PHE A 80 -45.80 54.40 14.89
C PHE A 80 -46.40 53.57 16.01
N GLU A 81 -47.02 52.46 15.63
CA GLU A 81 -47.69 51.55 16.55
C GLU A 81 -46.77 50.35 16.82
N LEU A 82 -46.50 50.10 18.10
CA LEU A 82 -45.85 48.88 18.55
C LEU A 82 -46.93 47.87 18.87
N GLN A 83 -46.93 46.77 18.14
CA GLN A 83 -47.79 45.62 18.36
C GLN A 83 -47.07 44.63 19.26
N LEU A 84 -47.68 44.34 20.40
CA LEU A 84 -47.19 43.36 21.36
C LEU A 84 -48.02 42.08 21.23
N PHE A 85 -47.35 40.94 21.15
CA PHE A 85 -47.96 39.63 20.98
C PHE A 85 -47.53 38.67 22.08
N ASN A 86 -48.38 37.67 22.37
CA ASN A 86 -48.14 36.60 23.34
C ASN A 86 -47.83 37.09 24.76
N LEU A 87 -48.50 38.17 25.17
CA LEU A 87 -48.44 38.69 26.53
C LEU A 87 -49.13 37.69 27.49
N LYS A 88 -48.61 37.51 28.71
CA LYS A 88 -49.25 36.66 29.72
C LYS A 88 -50.20 37.50 30.58
N ASP A 89 -51.21 36.83 31.16
CA ASP A 89 -52.30 37.42 31.94
C ASP A 89 -51.79 38.57 32.84
N SER A 90 -52.22 39.81 32.55
CA SER A 90 -51.81 41.07 33.20
C SER A 90 -50.33 41.45 33.03
N THR A 91 -49.98 42.09 31.90
CA THR A 91 -48.66 42.67 31.64
C THR A 91 -48.65 44.17 31.97
N THR A 92 -47.76 44.56 32.89
CA THR A 92 -47.45 45.98 33.22
C THR A 92 -45.97 46.24 33.01
N GLY A 93 -45.64 47.34 32.34
CA GLY A 93 -44.25 47.69 31.99
C GLY A 93 -44.12 49.04 31.29
N GLN A 94 -42.94 49.31 30.76
CA GLN A 94 -42.65 50.49 29.96
C GLN A 94 -41.78 50.11 28.75
N ILE A 95 -42.04 50.73 27.61
CA ILE A 95 -41.14 50.73 26.45
C ILE A 95 -40.36 52.03 26.49
N ARG A 96 -39.03 51.93 26.69
CA ARG A 96 -38.10 53.05 26.64
C ARG A 96 -37.40 53.05 25.29
N PHE A 97 -37.13 54.25 24.79
CA PHE A 97 -36.45 54.46 23.52
C PHE A 97 -35.15 55.18 23.79
N GLU A 98 -34.06 54.64 23.26
CA GLU A 98 -32.74 55.25 23.33
C GLU A 98 -32.26 55.49 21.90
N VAL A 99 -32.01 56.75 21.55
CA VAL A 99 -31.35 57.06 20.28
C VAL A 99 -29.87 56.77 20.47
N THR A 100 -29.44 55.58 20.04
CA THR A 100 -28.09 55.07 20.27
C THR A 100 -27.09 55.68 19.30
N GLU A 101 -27.55 55.99 18.08
CA GLU A 101 -26.69 56.54 17.04
C GLU A 101 -27.45 57.54 16.17
N ALA A 102 -26.70 58.49 15.63
CA ALA A 102 -27.14 59.40 14.58
C ALA A 102 -26.00 59.51 13.56
N ASN A 103 -26.32 59.55 12.27
CA ASN A 103 -25.33 59.69 11.20
C ASN A 103 -24.41 60.92 11.36
N HIS A 104 -24.92 62.00 11.93
CA HIS A 104 -24.18 63.23 12.22
C HIS A 104 -23.70 63.30 13.70
N GLN A 105 -23.64 62.16 14.40
CA GLN A 105 -23.18 61.99 15.80
C GLN A 105 -23.94 62.78 16.87
N ASP A 106 -25.06 63.41 16.52
CA ASP A 106 -25.89 64.18 17.45
C ASP A 106 -27.22 63.45 17.66
N THR A 107 -27.25 62.60 18.68
CA THR A 107 -28.41 61.78 19.04
C THR A 107 -29.56 62.61 19.64
N SER A 108 -29.32 63.89 19.97
CA SER A 108 -30.35 64.78 20.51
C SER A 108 -31.33 65.31 19.45
N GLY A 109 -31.03 65.08 18.17
CA GLY A 109 -31.88 65.41 17.03
C GLY A 109 -33.19 64.61 16.95
N LEU A 110 -33.29 63.52 17.70
CA LEU A 110 -34.50 62.72 17.84
C LEU A 110 -34.73 62.39 19.32
N SER A 111 -35.99 62.47 19.77
CA SER A 111 -36.37 62.02 21.11
C SER A 111 -37.72 61.34 21.06
N ILE A 112 -37.81 60.13 21.61
CA ILE A 112 -39.07 59.37 21.66
C ILE A 112 -39.44 59.17 23.13
N PRO A 113 -40.55 59.75 23.61
CA PRO A 113 -41.01 59.54 24.98
C PRO A 113 -41.30 58.06 25.25
N ALA A 114 -40.97 57.60 26.45
CA ALA A 114 -41.29 56.25 26.87
C ALA A 114 -42.81 56.03 26.95
N VAL A 115 -43.27 54.84 26.56
CA VAL A 115 -44.70 54.49 26.50
C VAL A 115 -45.01 53.40 27.53
N THR A 116 -46.06 53.59 28.32
CA THR A 116 -46.46 52.63 29.36
C THR A 116 -47.28 51.48 28.76
N ILE A 117 -46.97 50.24 29.15
CA ILE A 117 -47.75 49.05 28.84
C ILE A 117 -48.62 48.74 30.07
N GLN A 118 -49.94 48.68 29.88
CA GLN A 118 -50.88 48.18 30.88
C GLN A 118 -52.02 47.46 30.17
N THR A 119 -51.95 46.14 30.10
CA THR A 119 -52.95 45.32 29.40
C THR A 119 -53.15 43.96 30.08
N SER A 120 -54.38 43.47 30.04
CA SER A 120 -54.72 42.08 30.40
C SER A 120 -54.85 41.16 29.19
N ASP A 121 -54.78 41.71 27.98
CA ASP A 121 -54.99 40.97 26.73
C ASP A 121 -53.67 40.34 26.24
N ALA A 122 -53.78 39.19 25.58
CA ALA A 122 -52.62 38.48 25.01
C ALA A 122 -51.95 39.25 23.84
N GLN A 123 -52.62 40.29 23.33
CA GLN A 123 -52.10 41.23 22.34
C GLN A 123 -52.43 42.65 22.77
N ALA A 124 -51.54 43.60 22.51
CA ALA A 124 -51.80 45.01 22.75
C ALA A 124 -51.09 45.87 21.71
N THR A 125 -51.64 47.06 21.47
CA THR A 125 -51.01 48.05 20.59
C THR A 125 -50.77 49.32 21.40
N VAL A 126 -49.54 49.83 21.34
CA VAL A 126 -49.18 51.11 21.96
C VAL A 126 -48.56 52.02 20.92
N THR A 127 -48.97 53.30 20.92
CA THR A 127 -48.50 54.27 19.94
C THR A 127 -47.38 55.11 20.53
N ALA A 128 -46.24 55.20 19.82
CA ALA A 128 -45.17 56.12 20.13
C ALA A 128 -45.21 57.33 19.18
N THR A 129 -45.01 58.54 19.72
CA THR A 129 -44.97 59.78 18.93
C THR A 129 -43.60 60.45 19.10
N PRO A 130 -42.68 60.24 18.14
CA PRO A 130 -41.36 60.84 18.14
C PRO A 130 -41.38 62.37 18.06
N ARG A 131 -40.40 63.00 18.72
CA ARG A 131 -40.05 64.41 18.54
C ARG A 131 -38.81 64.50 17.66
N LEU A 132 -39.01 64.92 16.42
CA LEU A 132 -37.98 65.09 15.41
C LEU A 132 -37.52 66.55 15.43
N LEU A 133 -36.28 66.78 15.89
CA LEU A 133 -35.72 68.11 16.12
C LEU A 133 -34.68 68.49 15.06
N LYS A 134 -34.05 67.51 14.43
CA LYS A 134 -33.03 67.70 13.40
C LYS A 134 -33.12 66.59 12.37
N GLU A 135 -32.88 66.93 11.09
CA GLU A 135 -32.82 65.95 10.02
C GLU A 135 -31.58 65.07 10.18
N GLY A 136 -31.75 63.77 9.98
CA GLY A 136 -30.73 62.78 10.27
C GLY A 136 -31.25 61.36 10.10
N TRP A 137 -30.31 60.42 10.06
CA TRP A 137 -30.58 59.00 10.16
C TRP A 137 -30.23 58.57 11.58
N TYR A 138 -31.25 58.08 12.30
CA TYR A 138 -31.16 57.68 13.69
C TYR A 138 -31.30 56.18 13.83
N THR A 139 -30.47 55.58 14.69
CA THR A 139 -30.67 54.23 15.19
C THR A 139 -31.26 54.34 16.59
N VAL A 140 -32.38 53.66 16.81
CA VAL A 140 -33.13 53.70 18.06
C VAL A 140 -33.17 52.29 18.65
N ALA A 141 -32.60 52.13 19.84
CA ALA A 141 -32.84 50.95 20.65
C ALA A 141 -34.21 51.07 21.33
N VAL A 142 -35.03 50.05 21.14
CA VAL A 142 -36.36 49.90 21.75
C VAL A 142 -36.25 48.91 22.88
N LEU A 143 -36.21 49.42 24.10
CA LEU A 143 -36.04 48.67 25.33
C LEU A 143 -37.42 48.41 25.94
N THR A 144 -37.90 47.18 25.84
CA THR A 144 -39.15 46.77 26.46
C THR A 144 -38.86 46.19 27.83
N GLU A 145 -39.39 46.82 28.87
CA GLU A 145 -39.23 46.41 30.26
C GLU A 145 -40.61 46.12 30.84
N ALA A 146 -40.99 44.85 30.87
CA ALA A 146 -42.22 44.40 31.49
C ALA A 146 -41.89 43.44 32.64
N ALA A 147 -42.77 43.36 33.63
CA ALA A 147 -42.56 42.50 34.81
C ALA A 147 -42.28 41.02 34.48
N GLN A 148 -42.58 40.57 33.27
CA GLN A 148 -42.50 39.18 32.83
C GLN A 148 -41.49 38.94 31.69
N PHE A 149 -40.97 39.99 31.04
CA PHE A 149 -39.95 39.86 30.00
C PHE A 149 -39.23 41.19 29.76
N GLU A 150 -37.94 41.10 29.40
CA GLU A 150 -37.14 42.22 28.94
C GLU A 150 -36.64 41.91 27.52
N ARG A 151 -36.74 42.87 26.62
CA ARG A 151 -36.22 42.75 25.24
C ARG A 151 -35.62 44.06 24.76
N ARG A 152 -34.59 43.96 23.92
CA ARG A 152 -33.96 45.06 23.21
C ARG A 152 -34.07 44.81 21.71
N ASN A 153 -34.82 45.65 21.01
CA ASN A 153 -34.94 45.62 19.55
C ASN A 153 -34.33 46.90 18.96
N THR A 154 -34.14 46.92 17.65
CA THR A 154 -33.54 48.06 16.93
C THR A 154 -34.50 48.56 15.86
N MET A 155 -34.61 49.87 15.74
CA MET A 155 -35.45 50.57 14.77
C MET A 155 -34.62 51.67 14.11
N HIS A 156 -34.65 51.80 12.78
CA HIS A 156 -34.05 52.95 12.10
C HIS A 156 -35.12 53.97 11.73
N ILE A 157 -34.80 55.25 11.93
CA ILE A 157 -35.65 56.38 11.52
C ILE A 157 -34.80 57.34 10.68
N LEU A 158 -35.22 57.54 9.44
CA LEU A 158 -34.67 58.54 8.54
C LEU A 158 -35.62 59.74 8.49
N PHE A 159 -35.17 60.90 8.95
CA PHE A 159 -35.89 62.16 8.85
C PHE A 159 -35.13 63.12 7.92
N VAL A 160 -35.73 63.42 6.78
CA VAL A 160 -35.11 64.19 5.71
C VAL A 160 -36.16 64.94 4.90
N ASN A 161 -35.90 66.20 4.53
CA ASN A 161 -36.84 67.06 3.78
C ASN A 161 -38.25 67.15 4.40
N GLY A 162 -38.37 67.21 5.73
CA GLY A 162 -39.68 67.24 6.38
C GLY A 162 -40.46 65.91 6.35
N GLN A 163 -39.89 64.84 5.77
CA GLN A 163 -40.48 63.51 5.67
C GLN A 163 -39.74 62.48 6.53
N VAL A 164 -40.47 61.48 7.00
CA VAL A 164 -39.99 60.43 7.89
C VAL A 164 -40.21 59.08 7.25
N PHE A 165 -39.15 58.27 7.28
CA PHE A 165 -39.11 56.89 6.84
C PHE A 165 -38.58 56.05 8.01
N TYR A 166 -39.06 54.83 8.17
CA TYR A 166 -38.67 54.00 9.30
C TYR A 166 -38.74 52.51 9.01
N ASP A 167 -37.90 51.72 9.67
CA ASP A 167 -37.89 50.26 9.57
C ASP A 167 -37.88 49.60 10.97
N TRP A 168 -37.92 48.27 11.01
CA TRP A 168 -37.82 47.47 12.23
C TRP A 168 -36.82 46.33 12.01
N GLU A 169 -35.94 46.08 12.99
CA GLU A 169 -34.99 44.94 13.03
C GLU A 169 -34.14 44.74 11.76
N GLY A 170 -33.66 45.84 11.17
CA GLY A 170 -32.74 45.79 10.03
C GLY A 170 -33.42 45.49 8.68
N ALA A 171 -34.73 45.67 8.57
CA ALA A 171 -35.42 45.64 7.28
C ALA A 171 -34.90 46.77 6.35
N ASP A 172 -34.81 46.50 5.04
CA ASP A 172 -34.15 47.41 4.10
C ASP A 172 -34.98 48.68 3.79
N LEU A 173 -34.82 49.69 4.64
CA LEU A 173 -35.45 51.00 4.54
C LEU A 173 -35.20 51.66 3.19
N ILE A 174 -33.95 51.58 2.71
CA ILE A 174 -33.54 52.21 1.46
C ILE A 174 -34.23 51.55 0.27
N ASN A 175 -34.24 50.22 0.21
CA ASN A 175 -34.94 49.51 -0.86
C ASN A 175 -36.46 49.75 -0.83
N SER A 176 -37.04 49.98 0.35
CA SER A 176 -38.46 50.32 0.49
C SER A 176 -38.81 51.70 -0.09
N ILE A 177 -37.91 52.68 0.05
CA ILE A 177 -38.03 54.00 -0.58
C ILE A 177 -37.77 53.91 -2.09
N VAL A 178 -36.74 53.17 -2.51
CA VAL A 178 -36.41 52.94 -3.92
C VAL A 178 -37.57 52.31 -4.68
N ARG A 179 -38.22 51.28 -4.11
CA ARG A 179 -39.41 50.65 -4.70
C ARG A 179 -40.52 51.67 -4.91
N HIS A 180 -40.77 52.52 -3.91
CA HIS A 180 -41.78 53.58 -4.02
C HIS A 180 -41.44 54.60 -5.12
N ASN A 181 -40.23 55.15 -5.12
CA ASN A 181 -39.84 56.18 -6.09
C ASN A 181 -39.90 55.68 -7.53
N LEU A 182 -39.49 54.43 -7.76
CA LEU A 182 -39.52 53.81 -9.08
C LEU A 182 -40.93 53.47 -9.58
N GLN A 183 -41.97 53.54 -8.74
CA GLN A 183 -43.35 53.33 -9.18
C GLN A 183 -43.83 54.34 -10.23
N SER A 184 -43.10 55.42 -10.46
CA SER A 184 -43.39 56.39 -11.53
C SER A 184 -42.57 56.14 -12.81
N ASN A 185 -41.51 55.33 -12.75
CA ASN A 185 -40.59 55.06 -13.85
C ASN A 185 -41.21 54.11 -14.89
N ALA A 186 -41.21 54.51 -16.16
CA ALA A 186 -41.86 53.77 -17.25
C ALA A 186 -41.20 52.40 -17.52
N GLU A 187 -39.87 52.35 -17.48
CA GLU A 187 -39.08 51.13 -17.71
C GLU A 187 -39.23 50.14 -16.54
N TYR A 188 -39.21 50.65 -15.31
CA TYR A 188 -39.47 49.85 -14.11
C TYR A 188 -40.87 49.21 -14.12
N LYS A 189 -41.90 49.98 -14.52
CA LYS A 189 -43.27 49.46 -14.67
C LYS A 189 -43.34 48.36 -15.73
N GLN A 190 -42.65 48.56 -16.85
CA GLN A 190 -42.62 47.58 -17.93
C GLN A 190 -41.97 46.28 -17.46
N LEU A 191 -40.81 46.35 -16.81
CA LEU A 191 -40.10 45.19 -16.28
C LEU A 191 -40.90 44.48 -15.18
N GLN A 192 -41.59 45.22 -14.30
CA GLN A 192 -42.50 44.62 -13.33
C GLN A 192 -43.70 43.92 -14.00
N ALA A 193 -44.25 44.48 -15.07
CA ALA A 193 -45.35 43.85 -15.81
C ALA A 193 -44.87 42.57 -16.51
N GLN A 194 -43.70 42.60 -17.14
CA GLN A 194 -43.05 41.44 -17.75
C GLN A 194 -42.74 40.34 -16.72
N ALA A 195 -42.25 40.73 -15.54
CA ALA A 195 -42.00 39.82 -14.43
C ALA A 195 -43.29 39.11 -13.97
N ARG A 196 -44.39 39.85 -13.82
CA ARG A 196 -45.70 39.30 -13.46
C ARG A 196 -46.27 38.38 -14.54
N GLU A 197 -46.10 38.74 -15.81
CA GLU A 197 -46.53 37.93 -16.94
C GLU A 197 -45.70 36.63 -17.04
N ALA A 198 -44.37 36.71 -16.91
CA ALA A 198 -43.47 35.56 -16.91
C ALA A 198 -43.77 34.61 -15.73
N LYS A 199 -44.01 35.15 -14.52
CA LYS A 199 -44.47 34.36 -13.37
C LYS A 199 -45.80 33.68 -13.66
N ALA A 200 -46.79 34.39 -14.23
CA ALA A 200 -48.10 33.85 -14.54
C ALA A 200 -48.10 32.77 -15.64
N ILE A 201 -47.14 32.82 -16.57
CA ILE A 201 -46.92 31.77 -17.58
C ILE A 201 -46.30 30.54 -16.91
N ARG A 202 -45.28 30.74 -16.07
CA ARG A 202 -44.51 29.65 -15.46
C ARG A 202 -45.25 28.94 -14.32
N SER A 203 -46.07 29.67 -13.56
CA SER A 203 -46.94 29.10 -12.50
C SER A 203 -48.02 28.15 -13.03
N LYS A 204 -48.32 28.19 -14.34
CA LYS A 204 -49.20 27.21 -15.00
C LYS A 204 -48.52 25.89 -15.35
N THR A 205 -47.19 25.81 -15.21
CA THR A 205 -46.36 24.68 -15.69
C THR A 205 -45.50 24.01 -14.62
N VAL A 206 -45.42 24.57 -13.40
CA VAL A 206 -44.57 24.09 -12.29
C VAL A 206 -45.41 23.89 -11.02
N PRO A 207 -45.14 22.89 -10.14
CA PRO A 207 -45.97 22.64 -8.95
C PRO A 207 -45.94 23.81 -7.95
N VAL A 208 -47.10 24.06 -7.34
CA VAL A 208 -47.54 24.91 -6.20
C VAL A 208 -46.56 25.91 -5.54
N ASN A 209 -45.26 25.66 -5.44
CA ASN A 209 -44.28 26.52 -4.77
C ASN A 209 -43.90 27.78 -5.59
N ALA A 210 -44.21 27.81 -6.89
CA ALA A 210 -43.93 28.97 -7.75
C ALA A 210 -44.74 30.24 -7.37
N GLU A 211 -45.82 30.11 -6.58
CA GLU A 211 -46.62 31.25 -6.13
C GLU A 211 -45.92 32.12 -5.07
N ALA A 212 -45.04 31.54 -4.25
CA ALA A 212 -44.32 32.23 -3.18
C ALA A 212 -43.09 33.03 -3.67
N GLU A 213 -42.58 32.72 -4.85
CA GLU A 213 -41.36 33.33 -5.41
C GLU A 213 -41.61 34.75 -5.96
N PRO A 214 -40.69 35.72 -5.80
CA PRO A 214 -40.82 37.06 -6.38
C PRO A 214 -40.97 36.99 -7.91
N ALA A 215 -41.83 37.82 -8.49
CA ALA A 215 -42.11 37.80 -9.93
C ALA A 215 -40.86 38.10 -10.78
N GLU A 216 -39.97 38.91 -10.24
CA GLU A 216 -38.73 39.39 -10.84
C GLU A 216 -37.74 38.26 -11.17
N ARG A 217 -37.84 37.10 -10.50
CA ARG A 217 -36.96 35.93 -10.71
C ARG A 217 -37.21 35.23 -12.05
N PHE A 218 -38.36 35.51 -12.67
CA PHE A 218 -38.77 34.90 -13.93
C PHE A 218 -38.42 35.75 -15.16
N LEU A 219 -37.77 36.90 -14.96
CA LEU A 219 -37.20 37.72 -16.03
C LEU A 219 -36.00 37.04 -16.68
N SER A 220 -35.70 37.39 -17.94
CA SER A 220 -34.44 37.00 -18.57
C SER A 220 -33.24 37.70 -17.91
N ALA A 221 -32.04 37.16 -18.10
CA ALA A 221 -30.81 37.76 -17.54
C ALA A 221 -30.63 39.25 -17.91
N ASN A 222 -30.99 39.63 -19.15
CA ASN A 222 -30.91 41.02 -19.60
C ASN A 222 -31.94 41.92 -18.91
N GLU A 223 -33.17 41.45 -18.75
CA GLU A 223 -34.25 42.18 -18.07
C GLU A 223 -33.99 42.30 -16.56
N GLN A 224 -33.41 41.26 -15.95
CA GLN A 224 -32.99 41.28 -14.55
C GLN A 224 -31.84 42.24 -14.32
N ASN A 225 -30.87 42.30 -15.24
CA ASN A 225 -29.79 43.29 -15.22
C ASN A 225 -30.34 44.72 -15.38
N ALA A 226 -31.29 44.95 -16.29
CA ALA A 226 -31.93 46.25 -16.45
C ALA A 226 -32.71 46.68 -15.19
N LEU A 227 -33.46 45.75 -14.58
CA LEU A 227 -34.20 46.00 -13.35
C LEU A 227 -33.26 46.32 -12.17
N ASN A 228 -32.17 45.57 -12.04
CA ASN A 228 -31.15 45.80 -11.01
C ASN A 228 -30.43 47.13 -11.25
N ALA A 229 -30.14 47.50 -12.50
CA ALA A 229 -29.55 48.79 -12.85
C ALA A 229 -30.46 49.97 -12.45
N LEU A 230 -31.78 49.86 -12.68
CA LEU A 230 -32.74 50.88 -12.26
C LEU A 230 -32.82 51.02 -10.74
N LYS A 231 -32.93 49.90 -10.02
CA LYS A 231 -32.94 49.87 -8.54
C LYS A 231 -31.65 50.46 -7.98
N GLN A 232 -30.50 50.09 -8.55
CA GLN A 232 -29.20 50.57 -8.11
C GLN A 232 -29.02 52.05 -8.42
N SER A 233 -29.42 52.52 -9.60
CA SER A 233 -29.34 53.94 -9.96
C SER A 233 -30.19 54.81 -9.02
N GLU A 234 -31.40 54.38 -8.70
CA GLU A 234 -32.27 55.11 -7.77
C GLU A 234 -31.75 55.03 -6.33
N LYS A 235 -31.21 53.88 -5.91
CA LYS A 235 -30.55 53.73 -4.60
C LYS A 235 -29.38 54.69 -4.46
N GLN A 236 -28.53 54.82 -5.49
CA GLN A 236 -27.41 55.77 -5.49
C GLN A 236 -27.89 57.22 -5.43
N ARG A 237 -28.90 57.58 -6.24
CA ARG A 237 -29.52 58.92 -6.20
C ARG A 237 -30.07 59.25 -4.81
N LEU A 238 -30.84 58.34 -4.22
CA LEU A 238 -31.45 58.50 -2.90
C LEU A 238 -30.37 58.64 -1.81
N LEU A 239 -29.34 57.80 -1.83
CA LEU A 239 -28.24 57.90 -0.88
C LEU A 239 -27.45 59.20 -1.04
N GLN A 240 -27.28 59.71 -2.27
CA GLN A 240 -26.66 61.01 -2.52
C GLN A 240 -27.51 62.16 -1.96
N ASP A 241 -28.83 62.15 -2.17
CA ASP A 241 -29.75 63.15 -1.63
C ASP A 241 -29.74 63.13 -0.09
N ILE A 242 -29.87 61.95 0.51
CA ILE A 242 -29.78 61.76 1.97
C ILE A 242 -28.44 62.33 2.48
N ARG A 243 -27.34 62.08 1.76
CA ARG A 243 -26.02 62.57 2.16
C ARG A 243 -25.93 64.10 2.18
N GLN A 244 -26.42 64.74 1.13
CA GLN A 244 -26.44 66.20 1.02
C GLN A 244 -27.32 66.86 2.10
N LEU A 245 -28.47 66.27 2.41
CA LEU A 245 -29.48 66.87 3.27
C LEU A 245 -29.22 66.65 4.77
N THR A 246 -28.70 65.48 5.14
CA THR A 246 -28.46 65.11 6.54
C THR A 246 -27.05 65.44 7.03
N GLY A 247 -26.21 66.06 6.18
CA GLY A 247 -24.84 66.41 6.53
C GLY A 247 -23.90 65.21 6.64
N LEU A 248 -24.14 64.11 5.91
CA LEU A 248 -23.12 63.09 5.66
C LEU A 248 -22.07 63.66 4.68
N GLU A 249 -21.40 64.73 5.06
CA GLU A 249 -20.03 64.93 4.59
C GLU A 249 -19.20 63.93 5.38
N ASN A 250 -18.71 62.92 4.65
CA ASN A 250 -17.57 62.07 4.98
C ASN A 250 -17.17 62.10 6.47
N ILE A 251 -17.44 61.02 7.21
CA ILE A 251 -16.42 60.56 8.15
C ILE A 251 -15.24 60.06 7.29
N SER A 252 -14.59 60.98 6.56
CA SER A 252 -13.15 60.88 6.42
C SER A 252 -12.68 60.91 7.86
N LYS A 253 -12.05 59.84 8.32
CA LYS A 253 -11.19 59.95 9.49
C LYS A 253 -10.37 61.23 9.29
N ALA A 254 -10.61 62.22 10.14
CA ALA A 254 -9.88 63.47 10.11
C ALA A 254 -8.39 63.13 10.24
N GLY A 255 -7.65 63.25 9.14
CA GLY A 255 -6.21 62.96 9.11
C GLY A 255 -5.63 62.40 7.81
N ALA A 256 -6.42 61.94 6.83
CA ALA A 256 -5.82 61.45 5.57
C ALA A 256 -5.28 62.60 4.71
N SER A 257 -3.98 62.59 4.44
CA SER A 257 -3.32 63.50 3.49
C SER A 257 -3.87 63.23 2.08
N THR A 258 -4.38 64.26 1.40
CA THR A 258 -4.81 64.12 0.01
C THR A 258 -3.58 64.20 -0.91
N PRO A 259 -3.30 63.17 -1.73
CA PRO A 259 -2.09 63.13 -2.54
C PRO A 259 -2.05 64.25 -3.58
N ALA A 260 -0.88 64.86 -3.77
CA ALA A 260 -0.64 65.81 -4.85
C ALA A 260 -0.50 65.09 -6.20
N ALA A 261 -0.72 65.78 -7.31
CA ALA A 261 -0.53 65.22 -8.64
C ALA A 261 0.94 64.74 -8.81
N GLY A 262 1.12 63.51 -9.26
CA GLY A 262 2.45 62.88 -9.40
C GLY A 262 3.01 62.27 -8.12
N GLU A 263 2.34 62.40 -6.98
CA GLU A 263 2.71 61.71 -5.73
C GLU A 263 2.43 60.20 -5.84
N ARG A 264 3.35 59.38 -5.35
CA ARG A 264 3.17 57.92 -5.27
C ARG A 264 2.49 57.56 -3.95
N VAL A 265 1.40 56.82 -4.05
CA VAL A 265 0.61 56.36 -2.91
C VAL A 265 0.67 54.84 -2.86
N THR A 266 0.97 54.29 -1.69
CA THR A 266 0.96 52.85 -1.44
C THR A 266 -0.19 52.52 -0.50
N VAL A 267 -1.06 51.61 -0.93
CA VAL A 267 -2.13 51.03 -0.11
C VAL A 267 -1.64 49.66 0.34
N THR A 268 -1.66 49.42 1.65
CA THR A 268 -1.40 48.12 2.26
C THR A 268 -2.73 47.51 2.71
N VAL A 269 -3.00 46.27 2.36
CA VAL A 269 -4.23 45.55 2.72
C VAL A 269 -3.85 44.28 3.48
N GLN A 270 -4.56 44.04 4.58
CA GLN A 270 -4.36 42.90 5.46
C GLN A 270 -5.70 42.22 5.76
N TRP A 271 -5.66 40.91 5.95
CA TRP A 271 -6.82 40.07 6.25
C TRP A 271 -6.67 39.44 7.65
N PRO A 272 -7.79 39.11 8.33
CA PRO A 272 -7.76 38.61 9.70
C PRO A 272 -7.38 37.14 9.74
N THR A 273 -6.47 36.72 10.62
CA THR A 273 -6.03 35.31 10.73
C THR A 273 -6.92 34.45 11.63
N ASP A 274 -7.85 35.04 12.37
CA ASP A 274 -8.77 34.35 13.26
C ASP A 274 -10.09 35.12 13.44
N ALA A 275 -11.08 34.47 14.07
CA ALA A 275 -12.41 35.04 14.31
C ALA A 275 -12.42 36.21 15.30
N THR A 276 -11.37 36.38 16.12
CA THR A 276 -11.24 37.52 17.03
C THR A 276 -10.82 38.80 16.31
N GLN A 277 -10.27 38.66 15.09
CA GLN A 277 -9.76 39.76 14.27
C GLN A 277 -8.71 40.62 15.02
N ALA A 278 -7.95 39.97 15.91
CA ALA A 278 -6.88 40.60 16.69
C ALA A 278 -5.53 40.60 15.96
N THR A 279 -5.33 39.64 15.05
CA THR A 279 -4.10 39.44 14.29
C THR A 279 -4.38 39.46 12.78
N PHE A 280 -3.45 40.03 12.02
CA PHE A 280 -3.61 40.27 10.58
C PHE A 280 -2.34 39.88 9.83
N LEU A 281 -2.52 39.34 8.63
CA LEU A 281 -1.44 39.08 7.67
C LEU A 281 -1.68 39.85 6.38
N PRO A 282 -0.62 40.16 5.61
CA PRO A 282 -0.77 40.79 4.31
C PRO A 282 -1.65 39.96 3.36
N LEU A 283 -2.56 40.63 2.65
CA LEU A 283 -3.41 40.00 1.64
C LEU A 283 -2.69 39.99 0.29
N HIS A 284 -2.26 38.82 -0.16
CA HIS A 284 -1.52 38.66 -1.41
C HIS A 284 -2.45 38.22 -2.53
N GLY A 285 -2.27 38.75 -3.74
CA GLY A 285 -2.92 38.20 -4.93
C GLY A 285 -4.34 38.69 -5.20
N ALA A 286 -4.95 39.43 -4.27
CA ALA A 286 -6.28 39.99 -4.49
C ALA A 286 -6.25 41.15 -5.50
N PRO A 287 -7.15 41.17 -6.50
CA PRO A 287 -7.31 42.32 -7.37
C PRO A 287 -7.76 43.56 -6.59
N ILE A 288 -7.16 44.69 -6.94
CA ILE A 288 -7.40 46.00 -6.34
C ILE A 288 -7.66 47.04 -7.42
N GLU A 289 -8.69 47.85 -7.21
CA GLU A 289 -9.09 48.97 -8.06
C GLU A 289 -9.11 50.26 -7.23
N ILE A 290 -8.56 51.33 -7.79
CA ILE A 290 -8.55 52.67 -7.19
C ILE A 290 -9.46 53.57 -8.02
N ILE A 291 -10.52 54.04 -7.37
CA ILE A 291 -11.60 54.81 -7.98
C ILE A 291 -11.45 56.27 -7.55
N ASN A 292 -11.34 57.19 -8.49
CA ASN A 292 -11.42 58.63 -8.23
C ASN A 292 -12.89 58.99 -7.97
N ILE A 293 -13.19 59.44 -6.75
CA ILE A 293 -14.58 59.72 -6.34
C ILE A 293 -15.08 61.08 -6.83
N ASP A 294 -14.18 61.97 -7.28
CA ASP A 294 -14.54 63.31 -7.77
C ASP A 294 -14.90 63.31 -9.29
N GLU A 295 -14.60 62.23 -10.04
CA GLU A 295 -14.83 62.10 -11.49
C GLU A 295 -15.91 61.06 -11.86
N ILE A 296 -16.82 60.71 -10.93
CA ILE A 296 -17.93 59.78 -11.21
C ILE A 296 -18.95 60.44 -12.15
N GLY A 297 -18.64 60.45 -13.46
CA GLY A 297 -19.46 61.06 -14.49
C GLY A 297 -19.04 60.65 -15.90
N LEU A 298 -19.86 59.78 -16.50
CA LEU A 298 -19.95 59.46 -17.93
C LEU A 298 -18.80 58.59 -18.51
N PHE A 299 -18.98 57.28 -18.35
CA PHE A 299 -18.27 56.14 -18.97
C PHE A 299 -16.97 55.69 -18.26
N ASP A 300 -17.03 54.47 -17.71
CA ASP A 300 -16.13 53.79 -16.77
C ASP A 300 -16.18 54.29 -15.31
N ASP A 301 -16.21 53.36 -14.35
CA ASP A 301 -16.54 53.53 -12.92
C ASP A 301 -15.58 54.42 -12.09
N GLY A 302 -14.96 55.44 -12.68
CA GLY A 302 -13.96 56.30 -12.04
C GLY A 302 -12.64 55.58 -11.71
N VAL A 303 -12.46 54.32 -12.14
CA VAL A 303 -11.25 53.52 -11.89
C VAL A 303 -10.08 54.07 -12.72
N PHE A 304 -9.06 54.64 -12.07
CA PHE A 304 -7.88 55.17 -12.76
C PHE A 304 -6.60 54.36 -12.51
N ALA A 305 -6.60 53.48 -11.51
CA ALA A 305 -5.52 52.51 -11.28
C ALA A 305 -6.11 51.16 -10.88
N LYS A 306 -5.53 50.08 -11.38
CA LYS A 306 -5.89 48.71 -11.01
C LYS A 306 -4.67 47.81 -11.04
N GLY A 307 -4.72 46.73 -10.28
CA GLY A 307 -3.66 45.73 -10.25
C GLY A 307 -3.98 44.61 -9.29
N VAL A 308 -2.93 43.99 -8.76
CA VAL A 308 -2.99 42.90 -7.80
C VAL A 308 -2.08 43.25 -6.63
N LEU A 309 -2.51 42.95 -5.40
CA LEU A 309 -1.69 43.15 -4.21
C LEU A 309 -0.46 42.23 -4.25
N ASP A 310 0.71 42.78 -3.92
CA ASP A 310 1.97 42.02 -3.87
C ASP A 310 2.08 41.13 -2.60
N ALA A 311 3.21 40.45 -2.43
CA ALA A 311 3.46 39.56 -1.28
C ALA A 311 3.45 40.27 0.09
N ASN A 312 3.59 41.60 0.12
CA ASN A 312 3.46 42.43 1.32
C ASN A 312 2.06 43.02 1.46
N GLY A 313 1.11 42.60 0.63
CA GLY A 313 -0.25 43.12 0.58
C GLY A 313 -0.29 44.56 0.08
N GLN A 314 0.68 44.99 -0.73
CA GLN A 314 0.81 46.38 -1.16
C GLN A 314 0.44 46.57 -2.63
N PHE A 315 -0.16 47.72 -2.91
CA PHE A 315 -0.35 48.24 -4.27
C PHE A 315 0.02 49.71 -4.31
N THR A 316 0.89 50.08 -5.25
CA THR A 316 1.37 51.46 -5.41
C THR A 316 0.85 52.07 -6.70
N PHE A 317 0.19 53.22 -6.61
CA PHE A 317 -0.25 54.01 -7.75
C PHE A 317 0.32 55.44 -7.69
N THR A 318 0.17 56.18 -8.79
CA THR A 318 0.55 57.60 -8.85
C THR A 318 -0.71 58.44 -8.98
N SER A 319 -0.84 59.47 -8.13
CA SER A 319 -2.02 60.34 -8.15
C SER A 319 -2.11 61.11 -9.48
N PRO A 320 -3.23 61.02 -10.21
CA PRO A 320 -3.41 61.72 -11.49
C PRO A 320 -3.74 63.21 -11.31
N VAL A 321 -4.22 63.60 -10.12
CA VAL A 321 -4.74 64.94 -9.83
C VAL A 321 -4.25 65.44 -8.47
N ASN A 322 -4.35 66.75 -8.25
CA ASN A 322 -4.10 67.34 -6.94
C ASN A 322 -5.28 67.09 -6.01
N ASN A 323 -4.99 66.87 -4.73
CA ASN A 323 -5.99 66.61 -3.69
C ASN A 323 -6.88 65.40 -4.03
N LEU A 324 -6.31 64.36 -4.65
CA LEU A 324 -7.07 63.19 -5.10
C LEU A 324 -7.89 62.60 -3.94
N LYS A 325 -9.19 62.47 -4.17
CA LYS A 325 -10.04 61.65 -3.35
C LYS A 325 -10.29 60.32 -4.04
N TYR A 326 -10.00 59.22 -3.34
CA TYR A 326 -10.13 57.90 -3.92
C TYR A 326 -10.77 56.88 -3.00
N ARG A 327 -11.39 55.87 -3.61
CA ARG A 327 -11.89 54.66 -2.97
C ARG A 327 -11.06 53.47 -3.44
N VAL A 328 -10.72 52.60 -2.51
CA VAL A 328 -10.07 51.32 -2.77
C VAL A 328 -11.15 50.25 -2.80
N LYS A 329 -11.25 49.51 -3.91
CA LYS A 329 -12.13 48.34 -4.07
C LYS A 329 -11.26 47.10 -4.21
N ILE A 330 -11.49 46.10 -3.38
CA ILE A 330 -10.72 44.85 -3.33
C ILE A 330 -11.70 43.72 -3.65
N GLY A 331 -11.35 42.84 -4.59
CA GLY A 331 -12.17 41.69 -4.98
C GLY A 331 -11.45 40.36 -4.71
N ALA A 332 -12.21 39.29 -4.49
CA ALA A 332 -11.67 37.95 -4.24
C ALA A 332 -11.81 37.05 -5.48
N THR A 333 -11.22 37.47 -6.59
CA THR A 333 -11.23 36.71 -7.85
C THR A 333 -9.81 36.36 -8.28
N HIS A 334 -9.62 35.11 -8.67
CA HIS A 334 -8.42 34.58 -9.27
C HIS A 334 -8.74 34.01 -10.67
N SER A 335 -7.72 33.72 -11.47
CA SER A 335 -7.92 33.11 -12.80
C SER A 335 -8.58 31.73 -12.76
N SER A 336 -8.50 31.04 -11.62
CA SER A 336 -9.00 29.68 -11.42
C SER A 336 -10.15 29.53 -10.43
N PHE A 337 -10.55 30.61 -9.74
CA PHE A 337 -11.68 30.59 -8.81
C PHE A 337 -12.18 32.00 -8.50
N LYS A 338 -13.39 32.10 -7.96
CA LYS A 338 -13.95 33.32 -7.36
C LYS A 338 -14.61 32.97 -6.04
N VAL A 339 -14.48 33.83 -5.04
CA VAL A 339 -15.14 33.63 -3.73
C VAL A 339 -16.50 34.33 -3.74
N LEU A 340 -17.53 33.58 -3.37
CA LEU A 340 -18.89 34.07 -3.12
C LEU A 340 -19.20 33.91 -1.63
N VAL A 341 -19.94 34.84 -1.05
CA VAL A 341 -20.44 34.78 0.31
C VAL A 341 -21.96 34.65 0.25
N SER A 342 -22.51 33.62 0.88
CA SER A 342 -23.96 33.45 1.00
C SER A 342 -24.51 34.37 2.09
N ASP A 343 -25.44 35.26 1.72
CA ASP A 343 -26.21 36.10 2.65
C ASP A 343 -27.65 35.55 2.81
N GLN A 344 -28.16 35.51 4.05
CA GLN A 344 -29.44 34.91 4.41
C GLN A 344 -30.65 35.52 3.67
N ASN A 345 -30.51 36.76 3.18
CA ASN A 345 -31.62 37.54 2.63
C ASN A 345 -31.50 37.88 1.13
N ASP A 346 -30.29 37.86 0.55
CA ASP A 346 -30.01 38.40 -0.79
C ASP A 346 -29.35 37.42 -1.78
N GLY A 347 -29.05 36.18 -1.36
CA GLY A 347 -28.41 35.16 -2.19
C GLY A 347 -26.87 35.20 -2.15
N ASP A 348 -26.22 34.55 -3.13
CA ASP A 348 -24.76 34.44 -3.19
C ASP A 348 -24.13 35.70 -3.80
N ALA A 349 -23.34 36.43 -3.03
CA ALA A 349 -22.72 37.69 -3.44
C ALA A 349 -21.20 37.55 -3.64
N PRO A 350 -20.58 38.18 -4.66
CA PRO A 350 -19.12 38.21 -4.79
C PRO A 350 -18.45 38.84 -3.57
N LEU A 351 -17.38 38.22 -3.06
CA LEU A 351 -16.59 38.78 -1.97
C LEU A 351 -15.83 40.02 -2.46
N VAL A 352 -16.34 41.19 -2.10
CA VAL A 352 -15.81 42.50 -2.46
C VAL A 352 -15.93 43.42 -1.25
N VAL A 353 -14.86 44.16 -0.94
CA VAL A 353 -14.87 45.20 0.10
C VAL A 353 -14.41 46.54 -0.48
N GLN A 354 -14.90 47.62 0.10
CA GLN A 354 -14.61 48.98 -0.35
C GLN A 354 -14.26 49.87 0.84
N TYR A 355 -13.21 50.68 0.68
CA TYR A 355 -12.74 51.61 1.70
C TYR A 355 -12.43 52.98 1.09
N ASP A 356 -12.89 54.04 1.74
CA ASP A 356 -12.52 55.40 1.36
C ASP A 356 -11.13 55.74 1.95
N GLN A 357 -10.21 56.23 1.11
CA GLN A 357 -8.91 56.83 1.46
C GLN A 357 -8.17 56.25 2.69
N ALA A 358 -7.49 55.11 2.54
CA ALA A 358 -6.68 54.52 3.59
C ALA A 358 -5.33 54.02 3.06
N ALA A 359 -4.23 54.39 3.73
CA ALA A 359 -2.88 53.88 3.44
C ALA A 359 -2.68 52.44 3.93
N THR A 360 -3.39 52.05 5.00
CA THR A 360 -3.43 50.69 5.54
C THR A 360 -4.89 50.31 5.79
N ILE A 361 -5.29 49.17 5.25
CA ILE A 361 -6.63 48.59 5.33
C ILE A 361 -6.53 47.25 6.02
N ASP A 362 -7.09 47.15 7.23
CA ASP A 362 -7.27 45.87 7.91
C ASP A 362 -8.72 45.46 7.69
N ILE A 363 -8.95 44.41 6.91
CA ILE A 363 -10.31 43.96 6.58
C ILE A 363 -10.92 43.31 7.82
N ARG A 364 -11.87 44.01 8.44
CA ARG A 364 -12.53 43.61 9.67
C ARG A 364 -14.03 43.83 9.57
N THR A 365 -14.77 43.25 10.50
CA THR A 365 -16.20 43.52 10.63
C THR A 365 -16.41 45.01 10.86
N ASP A 366 -17.19 45.65 9.99
CA ASP A 366 -17.44 47.09 10.05
C ASP A 366 -18.86 47.39 9.58
N ILE A 367 -19.76 47.47 10.56
CA ILE A 367 -21.19 47.75 10.35
C ILE A 367 -21.38 49.12 9.67
N THR A 368 -20.49 50.08 9.90
CA THR A 368 -20.60 51.43 9.31
C THR A 368 -20.30 51.45 7.81
N ASN A 369 -19.48 50.51 7.34
CA ASN A 369 -19.16 50.30 5.92
C ASN A 369 -19.92 49.11 5.30
N GLY A 370 -20.89 48.52 6.02
CA GLY A 370 -21.70 47.40 5.55
C GLY A 370 -20.94 46.08 5.41
N ILE A 371 -19.80 45.93 6.10
CA ILE A 371 -18.99 44.70 6.06
C ILE A 371 -19.38 43.80 7.23
N SER A 372 -20.07 42.70 6.92
CA SER A 372 -20.46 41.69 7.90
C SER A 372 -19.29 40.78 8.30
N ALA A 373 -19.43 40.07 9.43
CA ALA A 373 -18.41 39.11 9.88
C ALA A 373 -18.15 37.98 8.85
N PRO A 374 -19.17 37.38 8.20
CA PRO A 374 -18.96 36.46 7.08
C PRO A 374 -18.10 37.04 5.95
N PHE A 375 -18.33 38.30 5.56
CA PHE A 375 -17.52 38.96 4.54
C PHE A 375 -16.07 39.16 4.98
N ALA A 376 -15.86 39.66 6.20
CA ALA A 376 -14.51 39.88 6.72
C ALA A 376 -13.71 38.57 6.85
N ASN A 377 -14.33 37.51 7.37
CA ASN A 377 -13.66 36.23 7.62
C ASN A 377 -13.43 35.43 6.32
N SER A 378 -14.25 35.63 5.28
CA SER A 378 -14.09 34.93 3.99
C SER A 378 -12.80 35.29 3.25
N TRP A 379 -12.10 36.36 3.66
CA TRP A 379 -10.77 36.68 3.13
C TRP A 379 -9.70 35.66 3.52
N ALA A 380 -9.88 34.94 4.62
CA ALA A 380 -9.00 33.81 4.96
C ALA A 380 -9.12 32.68 3.94
N ALA A 381 -10.35 32.33 3.53
CA ALA A 381 -10.59 31.36 2.47
C ALA A 381 -9.99 31.82 1.14
N PHE A 382 -10.13 33.10 0.76
CA PHE A 382 -9.47 33.62 -0.44
C PHE A 382 -7.94 33.43 -0.38
N GLN A 383 -7.30 33.79 0.74
CA GLN A 383 -5.85 33.69 0.86
C GLN A 383 -5.37 32.23 0.80
N ALA A 384 -6.05 31.31 1.49
CA ALA A 384 -5.73 29.88 1.44
C ALA A 384 -5.86 29.33 0.00
N MET A 385 -6.97 29.65 -0.67
CA MET A 385 -7.23 29.27 -2.06
C MET A 385 -6.22 29.86 -3.04
N TYR A 386 -5.78 31.10 -2.82
CA TYR A 386 -4.77 31.76 -3.64
C TYR A 386 -3.42 31.04 -3.53
N ASP A 387 -3.00 30.72 -2.31
CA ASP A 387 -1.74 30.01 -2.05
C ASP A 387 -1.76 28.60 -2.67
N MET A 388 -2.87 27.87 -2.52
CA MET A 388 -3.03 26.56 -3.16
C MET A 388 -3.06 26.67 -4.69
N ALA A 389 -3.85 27.58 -5.26
CA ALA A 389 -3.90 27.78 -6.71
C ALA A 389 -2.55 28.17 -7.32
N SER A 390 -1.71 28.88 -6.55
CA SER A 390 -0.39 29.32 -7.00
C SER A 390 0.69 28.25 -6.84
N ASN A 391 0.57 27.34 -5.87
CA ASN A 391 1.67 26.45 -5.46
C ASN A 391 1.35 24.95 -5.52
N ALA A 392 0.09 24.53 -5.61
CA ALA A 392 -0.30 23.11 -5.60
C ALA A 392 0.32 22.31 -6.75
N GLN A 393 0.55 22.92 -7.92
CA GLN A 393 1.23 22.27 -9.02
C GLN A 393 2.71 21.99 -8.72
N GLY A 394 3.39 22.89 -8.02
CA GLY A 394 4.76 22.64 -7.57
C GLY A 394 4.83 21.52 -6.54
N PHE A 395 3.81 21.43 -5.67
CA PHE A 395 3.72 20.45 -4.59
C PHE A 395 3.32 19.04 -5.08
N THR A 396 2.31 18.94 -5.94
CA THR A 396 1.76 17.65 -6.42
C THR A 396 2.20 17.27 -7.84
N GLY A 397 2.82 18.17 -8.59
CA GLY A 397 3.09 17.99 -10.02
C GLY A 397 1.83 17.99 -10.91
N MET A 398 0.63 18.09 -10.33
CA MET A 398 -0.65 18.08 -11.04
C MET A 398 -1.19 19.50 -11.26
N ALA A 399 -1.99 19.69 -12.30
CA ALA A 399 -2.53 21.02 -12.59
C ALA A 399 -3.49 21.49 -11.48
N ALA A 400 -3.43 22.78 -11.15
CA ALA A 400 -4.38 23.38 -10.21
C ALA A 400 -5.82 23.31 -10.77
N PRO A 401 -6.83 22.96 -9.94
CA PRO A 401 -8.22 22.88 -10.36
C PRO A 401 -8.80 24.22 -10.80
N GLN A 402 -9.74 24.15 -11.75
CA GLN A 402 -10.59 25.27 -12.13
C GLN A 402 -11.92 25.13 -11.39
N LEU A 403 -12.19 26.06 -10.48
CA LEU A 403 -13.41 26.10 -9.69
C LEU A 403 -14.29 27.24 -10.20
N ASP A 404 -15.57 26.94 -10.42
CA ASP A 404 -16.53 27.96 -10.82
C ASP A 404 -16.72 28.97 -9.69
N PHE A 405 -16.77 28.51 -8.44
CA PHE A 405 -16.71 29.37 -7.26
C PHE A 405 -16.35 28.60 -5.98
N VAL A 406 -15.91 29.36 -4.99
CA VAL A 406 -15.79 28.94 -3.59
C VAL A 406 -16.88 29.67 -2.83
N LEU A 407 -17.86 28.93 -2.32
CA LEU A 407 -18.98 29.50 -1.58
C LEU A 407 -18.69 29.45 -0.09
N THR A 408 -18.60 30.61 0.55
CA THR A 408 -18.42 30.73 2.01
C THR A 408 -19.74 31.10 2.69
N ASN A 409 -19.83 30.79 3.99
CA ASN A 409 -21.02 31.07 4.80
C ASN A 409 -22.30 30.42 4.26
N ALA A 410 -22.17 29.26 3.60
CA ALA A 410 -23.31 28.55 3.07
C ALA A 410 -24.19 28.07 4.22
N LEU A 411 -25.49 28.37 4.15
CA LEU A 411 -26.49 27.86 5.09
C LEU A 411 -27.27 26.72 4.44
N SER A 412 -27.68 25.75 5.25
CA SER A 412 -28.56 24.66 4.81
C SER A 412 -29.80 25.22 4.10
N ARG A 413 -30.04 24.79 2.86
CA ARG A 413 -31.19 25.19 2.02
C ARG A 413 -32.52 24.55 2.48
N ASP A 414 -32.49 23.70 3.50
CA ASP A 414 -33.62 22.85 3.89
C ASP A 414 -34.26 23.27 5.22
N GLY A 415 -34.64 24.55 5.37
CA GLY A 415 -35.76 25.01 6.24
C GLY A 415 -35.86 24.53 7.70
N GLY A 416 -34.86 23.90 8.28
CA GLY A 416 -34.89 23.30 9.62
C GLY A 416 -33.54 23.48 10.28
N ALA A 417 -33.52 24.31 11.33
CA ALA A 417 -32.40 24.63 12.24
C ALA A 417 -31.02 24.94 11.60
N PRO A 418 -30.30 25.99 12.05
CA PRO A 418 -28.92 26.23 11.65
C PRO A 418 -28.02 25.19 12.33
N THR A 419 -27.99 24.01 11.76
CA THR A 419 -26.85 23.11 11.90
C THR A 419 -26.34 22.94 10.50
N ILE A 420 -25.08 23.28 10.25
CA ILE A 420 -24.13 22.36 9.63
C ILE A 420 -22.76 23.05 9.48
N ASP A 421 -21.80 22.54 10.24
CA ASP A 421 -20.36 22.84 10.23
C ASP A 421 -19.61 22.05 9.13
N PHE A 422 -20.14 21.88 7.91
CA PHE A 422 -19.48 21.07 6.88
C PHE A 422 -18.79 21.92 5.80
N ALA A 423 -17.62 21.45 5.37
CA ALA A 423 -16.98 21.82 4.11
C ALA A 423 -17.08 20.64 3.15
N TYR A 424 -17.19 20.89 1.85
CA TYR A 424 -17.12 19.85 0.83
C TYR A 424 -16.76 20.41 -0.55
N TYR A 425 -15.97 19.66 -1.29
CA TYR A 425 -15.83 19.76 -2.72
C TYR A 425 -17.01 19.07 -3.42
N THR A 426 -17.46 19.62 -4.54
CA THR A 426 -18.38 18.91 -5.41
C THR A 426 -18.17 19.26 -6.87
N SER A 427 -18.45 18.30 -7.75
CA SER A 427 -18.38 18.43 -9.20
C SER A 427 -19.40 17.50 -9.88
N PRO A 428 -19.62 17.64 -11.19
CA PRO A 428 -20.45 16.70 -11.95
C PRO A 428 -19.94 15.25 -11.95
N ASN A 429 -18.67 15.04 -11.60
CA ASN A 429 -18.03 13.72 -11.57
C ASN A 429 -18.10 13.06 -10.18
N MET A 430 -18.56 13.78 -9.16
CA MET A 430 -18.54 13.32 -7.79
C MET A 430 -19.70 12.35 -7.49
N GLU A 431 -19.39 11.29 -6.75
CA GLU A 431 -20.38 10.38 -6.19
C GLU A 431 -20.42 10.52 -4.65
N TRP A 432 -21.59 10.56 -4.02
CA TRP A 432 -21.72 10.49 -2.56
C TRP A 432 -21.97 9.04 -2.14
N LEU A 433 -21.08 8.43 -1.35
CA LEU A 433 -21.17 7.01 -0.97
C LEU A 433 -21.35 6.06 -2.18
N GLY A 434 -20.79 6.43 -3.34
CA GLY A 434 -20.93 5.71 -4.60
C GLY A 434 -22.29 5.88 -5.29
N ILE A 435 -22.99 7.00 -5.06
CA ILE A 435 -24.22 7.39 -5.74
C ILE A 435 -23.98 8.75 -6.43
N PRO A 436 -24.19 8.89 -7.76
CA PRO A 436 -24.06 10.17 -8.44
C PRO A 436 -24.96 11.24 -7.82
N ILE A 437 -24.42 12.43 -7.55
CA ILE A 437 -25.18 13.55 -6.98
C ILE A 437 -25.85 14.34 -8.13
N PRO A 438 -27.18 14.27 -8.33
CA PRO A 438 -27.83 14.81 -9.54
C PRO A 438 -27.96 16.34 -9.58
N TRP A 439 -27.58 17.04 -8.50
CA TRP A 439 -27.91 18.45 -8.28
C TRP A 439 -26.73 19.41 -8.49
N THR A 440 -25.53 18.90 -8.75
CA THR A 440 -24.31 19.70 -8.86
C THR A 440 -23.89 19.78 -10.33
N SER A 441 -23.92 20.99 -10.89
CA SER A 441 -23.65 21.22 -12.31
C SER A 441 -22.24 21.73 -12.61
N VAL A 442 -21.45 22.07 -11.57
CA VAL A 442 -20.17 22.77 -11.70
C VAL A 442 -19.19 22.37 -10.58
N PRO A 443 -17.87 22.36 -10.83
CA PRO A 443 -16.84 22.21 -9.79
C PRO A 443 -16.84 23.40 -8.83
N GLN A 444 -17.01 23.14 -7.53
CA GLN A 444 -17.07 24.17 -6.49
C GLN A 444 -16.61 23.61 -5.14
N ILE A 445 -16.15 24.50 -4.26
CA ILE A 445 -15.94 24.19 -2.84
C ILE A 445 -16.97 24.99 -2.04
N VAL A 446 -17.66 24.33 -1.12
CA VAL A 446 -18.68 24.95 -0.27
C VAL A 446 -18.26 24.85 1.18
N LEU A 447 -18.33 25.96 1.89
CA LEU A 447 -17.90 26.11 3.28
C LEU A 447 -19.08 26.61 4.11
N GLY A 448 -19.49 25.82 5.10
CA GLY A 448 -20.51 26.17 6.08
C GLY A 448 -20.14 27.37 6.94
N GLY A 449 -21.15 27.93 7.62
CA GLY A 449 -20.93 29.02 8.57
C GLY A 449 -20.04 28.56 9.74
N GLY A 450 -18.90 29.24 9.94
CA GLY A 450 -17.98 28.94 11.05
C GLY A 450 -16.66 28.30 10.64
N ASN A 451 -16.52 27.80 9.41
CA ASN A 451 -15.31 27.10 8.95
C ASN A 451 -14.28 28.01 8.28
N PHE A 452 -14.36 29.34 8.50
CA PHE A 452 -13.53 30.34 7.80
C PHE A 452 -12.02 30.24 8.07
N PHE A 453 -11.64 29.59 9.17
CA PHE A 453 -10.26 29.46 9.63
C PHE A 453 -9.84 27.99 9.75
N ASP A 454 -10.53 27.10 9.03
CA ASP A 454 -10.22 25.68 9.02
C ASP A 454 -9.32 25.35 7.82
N TRP A 455 -8.02 25.60 7.99
CA TRP A 455 -7.05 25.57 6.90
C TRP A 455 -6.81 24.16 6.37
N ASP A 456 -6.77 23.16 7.25
CA ASP A 456 -6.56 21.76 6.86
C ASP A 456 -7.75 21.26 6.06
N VAL A 457 -8.99 21.54 6.52
CA VAL A 457 -10.22 21.20 5.80
C VAL A 457 -10.30 21.92 4.45
N PHE A 458 -9.93 23.20 4.36
CA PHE A 458 -9.88 23.88 3.06
C PHE A 458 -8.98 23.18 2.06
N SER A 459 -7.84 22.70 2.55
CA SER A 459 -6.84 22.07 1.71
C SER A 459 -7.20 20.63 1.39
N HIS A 460 -7.89 19.94 2.30
CA HIS A 460 -8.52 18.64 2.06
C HIS A 460 -9.46 18.69 0.86
N GLU A 461 -10.42 19.62 0.90
CA GLU A 461 -11.38 19.80 -0.20
C GLU A 461 -10.70 20.26 -1.50
N TYR A 462 -9.66 21.08 -1.39
CA TYR A 462 -8.85 21.45 -2.55
C TYR A 462 -8.07 20.25 -3.12
N GLY A 463 -7.59 19.35 -2.27
CA GLY A 463 -6.97 18.09 -2.65
C GLY A 463 -7.92 17.24 -3.49
N HIS A 464 -9.18 17.09 -3.05
CA HIS A 464 -10.22 16.45 -3.84
C HIS A 464 -10.41 17.09 -5.21
N ALA A 465 -10.45 18.43 -5.27
CA ALA A 465 -10.56 19.16 -6.53
C ALA A 465 -9.36 18.94 -7.46
N VAL A 466 -8.13 18.93 -6.92
CA VAL A 466 -6.91 18.60 -7.66
C VAL A 466 -7.02 17.18 -8.24
N ALA A 467 -7.48 16.21 -7.44
CA ALA A 467 -7.57 14.83 -7.88
C ALA A 467 -8.60 14.62 -9.01
N ASP A 468 -9.79 15.21 -8.85
CA ASP A 468 -10.88 15.14 -9.84
C ASP A 468 -10.49 15.81 -11.17
N GLN A 469 -9.95 17.04 -11.13
CA GLN A 469 -9.54 17.78 -12.33
C GLN A 469 -8.47 17.03 -13.14
N ASN A 470 -7.57 16.32 -12.46
CA ASN A 470 -6.48 15.57 -13.09
C ASN A 470 -6.84 14.10 -13.35
N ASN A 471 -8.09 13.71 -13.13
CA ASN A 471 -8.59 12.36 -13.37
C ASN A 471 -7.72 11.29 -12.68
N SER A 472 -7.27 11.58 -11.46
CA SER A 472 -6.23 10.80 -10.77
C SER A 472 -6.81 9.83 -9.76
N ILE A 473 -7.82 10.22 -8.99
CA ILE A 473 -8.50 9.38 -7.99
C ILE A 473 -10.00 9.52 -8.22
N ILE A 474 -10.75 8.42 -8.09
CA ILE A 474 -12.21 8.48 -8.21
C ILE A 474 -12.78 9.27 -7.03
N SER A 475 -13.45 10.38 -7.33
CA SER A 475 -14.03 11.27 -6.32
C SER A 475 -15.30 10.67 -5.72
N VAL A 476 -15.20 10.27 -4.46
CA VAL A 476 -16.31 9.77 -3.64
C VAL A 476 -16.32 10.46 -2.29
N GLY A 477 -17.43 11.11 -1.94
CA GLY A 477 -17.59 11.70 -0.62
C GLY A 477 -18.11 10.72 0.43
N GLY A 478 -17.65 10.88 1.66
CA GLY A 478 -18.19 10.20 2.84
C GLY A 478 -18.21 11.10 4.08
N PRO A 479 -18.92 10.70 5.15
CA PRO A 479 -18.97 11.48 6.39
C PRO A 479 -17.68 11.35 7.20
N HIS A 480 -17.13 12.48 7.69
CA HIS A 480 -16.04 12.54 8.67
C HIS A 480 -16.57 12.54 10.12
N ASN A 481 -17.43 11.58 10.46
CA ASN A 481 -18.05 11.48 11.79
C ASN A 481 -17.18 10.73 12.83
N GLY A 482 -15.90 10.49 12.51
CA GLY A 482 -14.97 9.77 13.38
C GLY A 482 -14.89 8.27 13.18
N GLU A 483 -15.70 7.73 12.27
CA GLU A 483 -15.70 6.32 11.90
C GLU A 483 -14.93 6.12 10.57
N ASN A 484 -13.75 6.74 10.46
CA ASN A 484 -12.87 6.80 9.26
C ASN A 484 -12.18 5.46 8.93
N GLN A 485 -12.78 4.38 9.41
CA GLN A 485 -12.58 3.01 9.02
C GLN A 485 -13.89 2.62 8.34
N TYR A 486 -13.93 2.48 7.03
CA TYR A 486 -15.21 2.45 6.33
C TYR A 486 -15.90 1.09 6.32
N ASP A 487 -15.28 0.00 6.82
CA ASP A 487 -15.95 -1.30 6.97
C ASP A 487 -16.27 -1.67 8.42
N TYR A 488 -17.41 -1.17 8.91
CA TYR A 488 -17.93 -1.39 10.27
C TYR A 488 -19.47 -1.44 10.27
N ALA A 489 -20.02 -2.15 11.27
CA ALA A 489 -21.43 -2.57 11.25
C ALA A 489 -22.46 -1.42 11.25
N SER A 490 -22.14 -0.23 11.79
CA SER A 490 -23.06 0.91 11.77
C SER A 490 -23.14 1.61 10.40
N ASN A 491 -22.15 1.46 9.51
CA ASN A 491 -22.17 2.06 8.18
C ASN A 491 -22.64 1.09 7.10
N THR A 492 -23.96 0.96 7.01
CA THR A 492 -24.62 0.09 6.04
C THR A 492 -24.28 0.35 4.57
N ALA A 493 -23.71 1.51 4.21
CA ALA A 493 -23.39 1.85 2.82
C ALA A 493 -22.08 1.19 2.33
N THR A 494 -21.12 1.00 3.24
CA THR A 494 -19.78 0.48 2.96
C THR A 494 -19.48 -0.84 3.68
N PHE A 495 -20.28 -1.21 4.69
CA PHE A 495 -20.15 -2.47 5.42
C PHE A 495 -20.22 -3.69 4.49
N HIS A 496 -19.22 -4.57 4.55
CA HIS A 496 -19.03 -5.70 3.65
C HIS A 496 -18.97 -5.34 2.14
N ASN A 497 -18.64 -4.10 1.80
CA ASN A 497 -18.44 -3.65 0.43
C ASN A 497 -17.01 -3.14 0.21
N LYS A 498 -16.12 -4.06 -0.16
CA LYS A 498 -14.68 -3.81 -0.27
C LYS A 498 -14.32 -2.72 -1.28
N GLN A 499 -14.99 -2.67 -2.43
CA GLN A 499 -14.73 -1.62 -3.43
C GLN A 499 -15.06 -0.24 -2.85
N LYS A 500 -16.26 -0.07 -2.28
CA LYS A 500 -16.67 1.24 -1.74
C LYS A 500 -15.80 1.67 -0.56
N ALA A 501 -15.49 0.75 0.36
CA ALA A 501 -14.65 1.05 1.51
C ALA A 501 -13.23 1.48 1.10
N ASN A 502 -12.59 0.76 0.18
CA ASN A 502 -11.24 1.08 -0.29
C ASN A 502 -11.20 2.37 -1.13
N ARG A 503 -12.23 2.62 -1.94
CA ARG A 503 -12.34 3.84 -2.73
C ARG A 503 -12.46 5.07 -1.83
N LEU A 504 -13.32 4.99 -0.83
CA LEU A 504 -13.51 6.05 0.14
C LEU A 504 -12.25 6.27 1.00
N ALA A 505 -11.63 5.18 1.48
CA ALA A 505 -10.35 5.23 2.21
C ALA A 505 -9.26 5.94 1.40
N MET A 506 -9.08 5.59 0.13
CA MET A 506 -8.08 6.22 -0.71
C MET A 506 -8.40 7.70 -1.01
N ASN A 507 -9.66 8.01 -1.33
CA ASN A 507 -10.03 9.37 -1.70
C ASN A 507 -9.88 10.33 -0.52
N GLU A 508 -10.47 9.98 0.63
CA GLU A 508 -10.39 10.82 1.84
C GLU A 508 -8.97 10.88 2.40
N ALA A 509 -8.21 9.77 2.35
CA ALA A 509 -6.81 9.79 2.80
C ALA A 509 -5.93 10.72 1.96
N TYR A 510 -6.19 10.78 0.65
CA TYR A 510 -5.50 11.72 -0.22
C TYR A 510 -5.84 13.18 0.12
N GLY A 511 -7.12 13.47 0.39
CA GLY A 511 -7.55 14.78 0.88
C GLY A 511 -6.81 15.15 2.16
N THR A 512 -6.80 14.25 3.15
CA THR A 512 -6.19 14.53 4.46
C THR A 512 -4.68 14.71 4.33
N TRP A 513 -4.02 13.82 3.58
CA TRP A 513 -2.60 13.96 3.28
C TRP A 513 -2.29 15.30 2.61
N PHE A 514 -3.04 15.68 1.57
CA PHE A 514 -2.84 16.97 0.89
C PHE A 514 -3.05 18.13 1.89
N GLY A 515 -4.11 18.05 2.70
CA GLY A 515 -4.49 19.07 3.67
C GLY A 515 -3.37 19.42 4.63
N VAL A 516 -2.76 18.40 5.26
CA VAL A 516 -1.68 18.59 6.22
C VAL A 516 -0.34 18.85 5.53
N ALA A 517 -0.01 18.07 4.50
CA ALA A 517 1.30 18.11 3.87
C ALA A 517 1.53 19.42 3.08
N PHE A 518 0.50 20.00 2.45
CA PHE A 518 0.65 21.29 1.77
C PHE A 518 1.08 22.40 2.73
N TRP A 519 0.45 22.47 3.91
CA TRP A 519 0.73 23.53 4.88
C TRP A 519 2.09 23.43 5.54
N GLN A 520 2.66 22.22 5.69
CA GLN A 520 4.03 22.01 6.17
C GLN A 520 5.09 22.77 5.35
N TYR A 521 4.85 22.93 4.04
CA TYR A 521 5.75 23.63 3.12
C TYR A 521 5.33 25.09 2.86
N SER A 522 4.23 25.55 3.47
CA SER A 522 3.69 26.88 3.24
C SER A 522 4.45 27.97 3.99
N SER A 523 4.26 29.22 3.55
CA SER A 523 4.81 30.39 4.22
C SER A 523 4.09 30.74 5.54
N TYR A 524 2.97 30.08 5.85
CA TYR A 524 2.14 30.30 7.03
C TYR A 524 2.50 29.41 8.22
N LYS A 525 3.34 28.40 8.01
CA LYS A 525 3.82 27.52 9.08
C LYS A 525 4.38 28.33 10.25
N GLY A 526 3.80 28.14 11.43
CA GLY A 526 4.17 28.84 12.67
C GLY A 526 3.76 30.32 12.73
N LYS A 527 3.07 30.87 11.73
CA LYS A 527 2.49 32.23 11.73
C LYS A 527 1.00 32.23 12.04
N ILE A 528 0.29 31.17 11.64
CA ILE A 528 -1.11 30.94 11.97
C ILE A 528 -1.18 29.77 12.95
N PRO A 529 -1.95 29.87 14.06
CA PRO A 529 -2.14 28.74 14.96
C PRO A 529 -2.60 27.49 14.21
N LEU A 530 -2.04 26.33 14.58
CA LEU A 530 -2.41 25.01 14.06
C LEU A 530 -2.02 24.73 12.59
N VAL A 531 -1.47 25.71 11.85
CA VAL A 531 -1.05 25.51 10.45
C VAL A 531 0.40 25.02 10.36
N GLY A 532 0.61 23.95 9.60
CA GLY A 532 1.93 23.39 9.30
C GLY A 532 2.51 22.50 10.40
N ASP A 533 1.64 21.86 11.19
CA ASP A 533 1.97 20.71 12.04
C ASP A 533 1.65 19.38 11.32
N THR A 534 1.65 18.26 12.03
CA THR A 534 1.44 16.90 11.46
C THR A 534 0.01 16.41 11.66
N LYS A 535 -0.88 17.28 12.15
CA LYS A 535 -2.21 16.90 12.59
C LYS A 535 -3.23 17.42 11.60
N TYR A 536 -4.14 16.54 11.20
CA TYR A 536 -5.36 16.97 10.56
C TYR A 536 -6.33 17.45 11.61
N ARG A 537 -6.88 18.65 11.45
CA ARG A 537 -7.90 19.19 12.35
C ARG A 537 -9.09 19.73 11.56
N ASP A 538 -10.28 19.39 12.03
CA ASP A 538 -11.54 20.01 11.64
C ASP A 538 -12.01 20.85 12.84
N VAL A 539 -11.89 22.16 12.68
CA VAL A 539 -12.16 23.18 13.68
C VAL A 539 -13.22 24.15 13.20
N THR A 540 -14.33 24.19 13.92
CA THR A 540 -15.28 25.31 13.78
C THR A 540 -14.71 26.52 14.50
N SER A 541 -15.17 27.72 14.13
CA SER A 541 -14.86 28.98 14.82
C SER A 541 -15.12 28.98 16.34
N THR A 542 -15.74 27.93 16.89
CA THR A 542 -16.07 27.83 18.32
C THR A 542 -15.54 26.58 19.04
N ASN A 543 -15.18 25.48 18.37
CA ASN A 543 -14.54 24.28 18.96
C ASN A 543 -13.94 23.35 17.89
N ALA A 544 -12.87 22.62 18.24
CA ALA A 544 -12.38 21.49 17.45
C ALA A 544 -13.37 20.32 17.50
N VAL A 545 -13.82 19.86 16.34
CA VAL A 545 -14.80 18.77 16.20
C VAL A 545 -14.07 17.44 15.99
N PHE A 546 -12.92 17.45 15.30
CA PHE A 546 -12.12 16.26 15.00
C PHE A 546 -10.63 16.60 14.85
N GLU A 547 -9.75 15.75 15.39
CA GLU A 547 -8.29 15.88 15.26
C GLU A 547 -7.64 14.50 15.27
N TYR A 548 -6.65 14.28 14.39
CA TYR A 548 -5.74 13.16 14.50
C TYR A 548 -4.37 13.46 13.89
N ASP A 549 -3.35 12.75 14.38
CA ASP A 549 -1.97 12.93 13.96
C ASP A 549 -1.61 11.94 12.84
N LEU A 550 -0.97 12.42 11.78
CA LEU A 550 -0.44 11.58 10.72
C LEU A 550 0.84 10.84 11.12
N GLU A 551 1.56 11.34 12.14
CA GLU A 551 2.77 10.71 12.69
C GLU A 551 2.44 9.74 13.84
N ASP A 552 1.52 10.13 14.72
CA ASP A 552 1.22 9.37 15.94
C ASP A 552 -0.04 8.51 15.81
N ASN A 553 0.11 7.20 16.08
CA ASN A 553 -0.96 6.22 16.09
C ASN A 553 -1.49 5.87 17.51
N ALA A 554 -0.87 6.40 18.56
CA ALA A 554 -1.28 6.18 19.94
C ALA A 554 -2.45 7.10 20.36
N GLY A 555 -2.58 8.28 19.75
CA GLY A 555 -3.71 9.18 19.95
C GLY A 555 -5.06 8.54 19.62
N ALA A 556 -6.01 8.62 20.56
CA ALA A 556 -7.35 8.12 20.34
C ALA A 556 -8.16 9.09 19.47
N VAL A 557 -8.74 8.55 18.40
CA VAL A 557 -9.65 9.26 17.50
C VAL A 557 -11.06 8.74 17.79
N PHE A 558 -11.92 9.55 18.41
CA PHE A 558 -13.30 9.18 18.78
C PHE A 558 -13.44 7.79 19.46
N SER A 559 -12.49 7.43 20.34
CA SER A 559 -12.37 6.15 21.08
C SER A 559 -11.64 5.01 20.37
N TYR A 560 -11.23 5.19 19.11
CA TYR A 560 -10.42 4.22 18.37
C TYR A 560 -8.94 4.58 18.46
N THR A 561 -8.08 3.59 18.71
CA THR A 561 -6.61 3.73 18.64
C THR A 561 -6.07 2.70 17.66
N ASN A 562 -4.88 2.92 17.11
CA ASN A 562 -4.19 1.94 16.28
C ASN A 562 -4.97 1.54 15.00
N MET A 563 -5.49 2.49 14.23
CA MET A 563 -6.23 2.20 12.99
C MET A 563 -5.32 1.75 11.83
N PHE A 564 -5.68 0.65 11.16
CA PHE A 564 -4.89 0.01 10.10
C PHE A 564 -5.75 -0.61 8.99
N GLY A 565 -5.13 -0.83 7.84
CA GLY A 565 -5.70 -1.56 6.70
C GLY A 565 -6.10 -0.65 5.54
N GLU A 566 -6.35 -1.27 4.40
CA GLU A 566 -6.71 -0.60 3.14
C GLU A 566 -8.08 0.09 3.14
N ASP A 567 -8.94 -0.23 4.12
CA ASP A 567 -10.29 0.32 4.32
C ASP A 567 -10.33 1.50 5.32
N SER A 568 -9.17 2.03 5.72
CA SER A 568 -9.07 3.12 6.69
C SER A 568 -8.44 4.36 6.06
N GLU A 569 -9.16 5.48 6.10
CA GLU A 569 -8.64 6.80 5.74
C GLU A 569 -7.40 7.13 6.57
N ILE A 570 -7.46 6.90 7.89
CA ILE A 570 -6.36 7.20 8.80
C ILE A 570 -5.16 6.30 8.48
N GLY A 571 -5.37 4.99 8.33
CA GLY A 571 -4.29 4.06 7.98
C GLY A 571 -3.60 4.40 6.65
N VAL A 572 -4.39 4.70 5.62
CA VAL A 572 -3.88 5.09 4.30
C VAL A 572 -3.26 6.49 4.32
N GLY A 573 -3.84 7.44 5.05
CA GLY A 573 -3.34 8.81 5.17
C GLY A 573 -1.96 8.85 5.83
N ARG A 574 -1.74 8.05 6.88
CA ARG A 574 -0.42 7.88 7.50
C ARG A 574 0.59 7.22 6.57
N LEU A 575 0.17 6.22 5.79
CA LEU A 575 1.02 5.65 4.75
C LEU A 575 1.43 6.72 3.72
N LEU A 576 0.49 7.53 3.23
CA LEU A 576 0.80 8.60 2.27
C LEU A 576 1.74 9.65 2.89
N TRP A 577 1.56 9.95 4.17
CA TRP A 577 2.44 10.85 4.92
C TRP A 577 3.87 10.32 5.01
N ASP A 578 4.04 9.09 5.53
CA ASP A 578 5.33 8.39 5.71
C ASP A 578 6.10 8.22 4.38
N LEU A 579 5.38 8.13 3.26
CA LEU A 579 5.99 8.11 1.93
C LEU A 579 6.55 9.47 1.47
N THR A 580 6.25 10.58 2.16
CA THR A 580 6.46 11.95 1.63
C THR A 580 7.03 12.96 2.61
N ASP A 581 7.01 12.66 3.90
CA ASP A 581 7.60 13.50 4.92
C ASP A 581 9.12 13.53 4.81
N ALA A 582 9.71 14.57 5.40
CA ALA A 582 11.14 14.83 5.31
C ALA A 582 11.94 14.06 6.36
N VAL A 583 11.26 13.43 7.32
CA VAL A 583 11.86 12.65 8.39
C VAL A 583 11.55 11.19 8.09
N ASN A 584 12.56 10.34 8.23
CA ASN A 584 12.43 8.92 7.90
C ASN A 584 12.65 8.13 9.18
N GLU A 585 11.55 7.79 9.85
CA GLU A 585 11.52 7.02 11.08
C GLU A 585 11.63 5.52 10.79
N ASP A 586 12.21 4.77 11.74
CA ASP A 586 12.21 3.30 11.65
C ASP A 586 10.76 2.79 11.78
N ASN A 587 10.35 1.83 10.94
CA ASN A 587 9.08 1.12 11.11
C ASN A 587 9.00 0.47 12.51
N VAL A 588 7.96 0.80 13.28
CA VAL A 588 7.82 0.39 14.68
C VAL A 588 6.89 -0.81 14.87
N ARG A 589 6.00 -1.11 13.90
CA ARG A 589 5.02 -2.20 13.96
C ARG A 589 5.39 -3.37 13.05
N ALA A 590 5.87 -3.10 11.84
CA ALA A 590 6.46 -4.06 10.93
C ALA A 590 7.85 -4.48 11.41
N THR A 591 7.90 -5.12 12.58
CA THR A 591 9.14 -5.52 13.22
C THR A 591 9.72 -6.78 12.59
N CYS A 592 11.04 -6.83 12.45
CA CYS A 592 11.83 -7.93 11.90
C CYS A 592 13.31 -7.76 12.28
N SER A 593 14.19 -8.71 11.91
CA SER A 593 15.61 -8.63 12.29
C SER A 593 16.44 -7.66 11.43
N LYS A 594 16.14 -7.54 10.13
CA LYS A 594 17.03 -6.89 9.15
C LYS A 594 16.37 -5.96 8.15
N TYR A 595 15.28 -6.38 7.49
CA TYR A 595 14.77 -5.71 6.29
C TYR A 595 13.56 -4.79 6.49
N CYS A 596 13.28 -4.41 7.73
CA CYS A 596 12.12 -3.59 8.12
C CYS A 596 12.49 -2.15 8.46
N LYS A 597 13.77 -1.80 8.60
CA LYS A 597 14.20 -0.48 9.07
C LYS A 597 14.30 0.58 7.98
N ASP A 598 14.28 0.17 6.73
CA ASP A 598 14.47 1.08 5.60
C ASP A 598 13.13 1.74 5.23
N ALA A 599 12.75 2.81 5.93
CA ALA A 599 11.65 3.68 5.49
C ALA A 599 12.03 4.44 4.21
N ILE A 600 11.03 4.85 3.41
CA ILE A 600 11.22 5.39 2.07
C ILE A 600 10.48 6.71 1.87
N THR A 601 11.23 7.77 1.61
CA THR A 601 10.65 9.03 1.11
C THR A 601 10.70 9.07 -0.42
N VAL A 602 9.58 9.40 -1.05
CA VAL A 602 9.49 9.62 -2.50
C VAL A 602 9.03 11.04 -2.85
N PRO A 603 9.55 11.61 -3.95
CA PRO A 603 9.03 12.87 -4.48
C PRO A 603 7.60 12.67 -5.01
N MET A 604 6.60 12.99 -4.18
CA MET A 604 5.18 12.80 -4.53
C MET A 604 4.79 13.51 -5.83
N ALA A 605 5.35 14.70 -6.08
CA ALA A 605 5.11 15.43 -7.32
C ALA A 605 5.46 14.62 -8.59
N GLY A 606 6.56 13.87 -8.55
CA GLY A 606 6.99 13.01 -9.66
C GLY A 606 6.07 11.79 -9.82
N LEU A 607 5.73 11.14 -8.71
CA LEU A 607 4.81 9.99 -8.71
C LEU A 607 3.44 10.36 -9.27
N MET A 608 2.84 11.43 -8.74
CA MET A 608 1.49 11.86 -9.12
C MET A 608 1.41 12.29 -10.59
N SER A 609 2.34 13.15 -11.04
CA SER A 609 2.31 13.69 -12.41
C SER A 609 2.66 12.68 -13.50
N GLN A 610 3.62 11.78 -13.26
CA GLN A 610 4.13 10.86 -14.29
C GLN A 610 3.37 9.54 -14.34
N THR A 611 2.78 9.13 -13.22
CA THR A 611 2.28 7.76 -13.07
C THR A 611 0.77 7.71 -12.80
N ILE A 612 0.25 8.61 -11.97
CA ILE A 612 -1.12 8.54 -11.46
C ILE A 612 -2.09 9.45 -12.23
N ALA A 613 -1.64 10.61 -12.71
CA ALA A 613 -2.48 11.53 -13.47
C ALA A 613 -3.15 10.82 -14.67
N GLY A 614 -4.48 10.93 -14.77
CA GLY A 614 -5.28 10.28 -15.81
C GLY A 614 -5.64 8.80 -15.58
N LYS A 615 -5.27 8.18 -14.45
CA LYS A 615 -5.51 6.75 -14.18
C LYS A 615 -6.81 6.41 -13.44
N GLN A 616 -7.43 7.37 -12.74
CA GLN A 616 -8.58 7.15 -11.84
C GLN A 616 -8.39 5.95 -10.89
N LEU A 617 -7.51 6.10 -9.89
CA LEU A 617 -7.30 5.07 -8.88
C LEU A 617 -8.61 4.78 -8.13
N ASP A 618 -8.98 3.49 -8.03
CA ASP A 618 -10.18 3.01 -7.33
C ASP A 618 -9.90 2.70 -5.85
N GLY A 619 -8.63 2.62 -5.46
CA GLY A 619 -8.25 2.39 -4.06
C GLY A 619 -6.74 2.27 -3.89
N ILE A 620 -6.32 2.01 -2.65
CA ILE A 620 -4.89 1.91 -2.29
C ILE A 620 -4.14 0.81 -3.06
N SER A 621 -4.84 -0.22 -3.54
CA SER A 621 -4.24 -1.25 -4.39
C SER A 621 -3.79 -0.73 -5.76
N ASP A 622 -4.51 0.22 -6.36
CA ASP A 622 -4.10 0.84 -7.62
C ASP A 622 -2.91 1.77 -7.39
N PHE A 623 -2.98 2.57 -6.33
CA PHE A 623 -1.85 3.40 -5.89
C PHE A 623 -0.60 2.54 -5.69
N HIS A 624 -0.71 1.44 -4.94
CA HIS A 624 0.41 0.52 -4.69
C HIS A 624 1.04 0.00 -5.99
N ARG A 625 0.23 -0.41 -6.98
CA ARG A 625 0.75 -0.90 -8.27
C ARG A 625 1.57 0.16 -9.00
N GLU A 626 1.06 1.37 -9.07
CA GLU A 626 1.73 2.48 -9.76
C GLU A 626 2.95 2.99 -8.98
N PHE A 627 2.83 3.10 -7.66
CA PHE A 627 3.93 3.43 -6.75
C PHE A 627 5.07 2.40 -6.82
N TYR A 628 4.75 1.11 -6.71
CA TYR A 628 5.72 0.03 -6.82
C TYR A 628 6.46 0.13 -8.15
N ARG A 629 5.73 0.29 -9.26
CA ARG A 629 6.33 0.42 -10.58
C ARG A 629 7.28 1.62 -10.68
N TYR A 630 6.87 2.77 -10.15
CA TYR A 630 7.67 3.99 -10.14
C TYR A 630 8.95 3.84 -9.30
N TYR A 631 8.82 3.34 -8.06
CA TYR A 631 9.93 3.27 -7.12
C TYR A 631 10.90 2.12 -7.43
N VAL A 632 10.36 0.92 -7.67
CA VAL A 632 11.13 -0.31 -7.96
C VAL A 632 11.66 -0.30 -9.40
N GLY A 633 10.94 0.36 -10.33
CA GLY A 633 11.29 0.38 -11.75
C GLY A 633 10.81 -0.84 -12.53
N LYS A 634 10.03 -1.73 -11.89
CA LYS A 634 9.51 -2.99 -12.44
C LYS A 634 8.06 -3.19 -11.97
N PRO A 635 7.20 -3.85 -12.77
CA PRO A 635 5.86 -4.20 -12.32
C PRO A 635 5.91 -5.30 -11.25
N ILE A 636 4.87 -5.37 -10.41
CA ILE A 636 4.68 -6.47 -9.46
C ILE A 636 4.63 -7.80 -10.22
N GLY A 637 5.31 -8.82 -9.71
CA GLY A 637 5.44 -10.13 -10.35
C GLY A 637 6.71 -10.34 -11.16
N ASP A 638 7.44 -9.28 -11.55
CA ASP A 638 8.69 -9.40 -12.31
C ASP A 638 9.80 -10.13 -11.54
N LEU A 639 9.72 -10.13 -10.20
CA LEU A 639 10.66 -10.78 -9.30
C LEU A 639 10.24 -12.20 -8.87
N ASP A 640 9.09 -12.70 -9.38
CA ASP A 640 8.48 -13.95 -8.90
C ASP A 640 8.87 -15.19 -9.71
N SER A 641 9.83 -15.06 -10.64
CA SER A 641 10.29 -16.16 -11.50
C SER A 641 11.53 -16.82 -10.90
N VAL A 642 11.47 -18.16 -10.72
CA VAL A 642 12.60 -18.94 -10.20
C VAL A 642 13.80 -18.80 -11.14
N GLY A 643 14.97 -18.48 -10.58
CA GLY A 643 16.19 -18.16 -11.34
C GLY A 643 16.74 -16.77 -11.01
N GLN A 644 17.54 -16.21 -11.92
CA GLN A 644 18.19 -14.91 -11.73
C GLN A 644 17.17 -13.77 -11.69
N ILE A 645 17.37 -12.84 -10.75
CA ILE A 645 16.56 -11.64 -10.55
C ILE A 645 17.45 -10.41 -10.31
N ASP A 646 16.84 -9.22 -10.37
CA ASP A 646 17.51 -7.96 -10.07
C ASP A 646 17.53 -7.69 -8.55
N SER A 647 18.70 -7.85 -7.93
CA SER A 647 18.92 -7.63 -6.49
C SER A 647 18.64 -6.19 -6.05
N ALA A 648 18.90 -5.20 -6.91
CA ALA A 648 18.61 -3.81 -6.57
C ALA A 648 17.10 -3.54 -6.56
N ALA A 649 16.37 -4.10 -7.53
CA ALA A 649 14.92 -4.04 -7.56
C ALA A 649 14.29 -4.79 -6.37
N LEU A 650 14.80 -5.97 -6.02
CA LEU A 650 14.29 -6.73 -4.87
C LEU A 650 14.45 -5.96 -3.55
N LYS A 651 15.60 -5.31 -3.31
CA LYS A 651 15.77 -4.48 -2.11
C LYS A 651 14.73 -3.37 -2.02
N LYS A 652 14.44 -2.69 -3.13
CA LYS A 652 13.39 -1.67 -3.19
C LYS A 652 11.99 -2.26 -2.98
N ALA A 653 11.72 -3.44 -3.54
CA ALA A 653 10.44 -4.13 -3.35
C ALA A 653 10.20 -4.48 -1.87
N ILE A 654 11.26 -4.91 -1.17
CA ILE A 654 11.23 -5.20 0.27
C ILE A 654 10.97 -3.91 1.07
N GLN A 655 11.60 -2.79 0.72
CA GLN A 655 11.34 -1.49 1.36
C GLN A 655 9.86 -1.07 1.22
N VAL A 656 9.32 -1.16 0.01
CA VAL A 656 7.88 -0.91 -0.24
C VAL A 656 7.02 -1.84 0.60
N GLY A 657 7.35 -3.13 0.64
CA GLY A 657 6.59 -4.11 1.42
C GLY A 657 6.63 -3.84 2.92
N SER A 658 7.77 -3.39 3.46
CA SER A 658 7.93 -3.03 4.87
C SER A 658 7.04 -1.86 5.27
N VAL A 659 7.04 -0.77 4.50
CA VAL A 659 6.16 0.39 4.75
C VAL A 659 4.68 0.01 4.63
N PHE A 660 4.29 -0.77 3.62
CA PHE A 660 2.89 -1.21 3.49
C PHE A 660 2.47 -2.17 4.62
N ALA A 661 3.40 -2.94 5.19
CA ALA A 661 3.14 -3.80 6.34
C ALA A 661 2.99 -2.99 7.64
N GLU A 662 3.71 -1.88 7.79
CA GLU A 662 3.64 -0.97 8.95
C GLU A 662 2.22 -0.43 9.18
N PHE A 663 1.51 -0.19 8.09
CA PHE A 663 0.13 0.32 8.07
C PHE A 663 -0.92 -0.78 7.83
N GLY A 664 -0.52 -2.04 7.84
CA GLY A 664 -1.45 -3.18 7.84
C GLY A 664 -2.03 -3.58 6.49
N ILE A 665 -1.50 -3.04 5.40
CA ILE A 665 -1.94 -3.34 4.04
C ILE A 665 -1.23 -4.60 3.53
N ALA A 666 0.07 -4.73 3.79
CA ALA A 666 0.85 -5.93 3.49
C ALA A 666 1.01 -6.84 4.73
N ALA A 667 1.51 -8.07 4.49
CA ALA A 667 1.88 -8.99 5.55
C ALA A 667 3.21 -8.58 6.21
N ASN A 668 3.41 -8.99 7.47
CA ASN A 668 4.65 -8.82 8.23
C ASN A 668 5.21 -10.18 8.66
N ILE A 669 6.39 -10.56 8.18
CA ILE A 669 7.13 -11.75 8.59
C ILE A 669 8.25 -11.40 9.57
N ASN A 670 8.40 -12.20 10.63
CA ASN A 670 9.38 -11.94 11.69
C ASN A 670 9.95 -13.25 12.25
N GLN A 671 11.28 -13.31 12.43
CA GLN A 671 11.98 -14.44 13.05
C GLN A 671 11.50 -14.79 14.47
N THR A 672 11.02 -13.82 15.24
CA THR A 672 10.53 -14.02 16.61
C THR A 672 9.33 -14.98 16.64
N ASN A 673 8.50 -14.94 15.60
CA ASN A 673 7.37 -15.86 15.43
C ASN A 673 7.77 -17.16 14.72
N ASN A 674 9.02 -17.27 14.25
CA ASN A 674 9.55 -18.36 13.42
C ASN A 674 10.97 -18.72 13.85
N SER A 675 11.14 -19.28 15.05
CA SER A 675 12.46 -19.68 15.52
C SER A 675 12.95 -20.94 14.78
N ASP A 676 13.80 -20.74 13.78
CA ASP A 676 14.47 -21.77 12.98
C ASP A 676 13.51 -22.79 12.31
N PRO A 677 12.59 -22.32 11.45
CA PRO A 677 11.51 -23.16 10.89
C PRO A 677 12.05 -24.29 10.00
N PHE A 678 13.26 -24.17 9.46
CA PHE A 678 13.89 -25.15 8.58
C PHE A 678 14.95 -26.00 9.27
N LYS A 679 15.05 -25.95 10.60
CA LYS A 679 15.95 -26.82 11.35
C LYS A 679 15.78 -28.28 10.97
N ASP A 680 16.90 -28.96 10.71
CA ASP A 680 16.97 -30.39 10.41
C ASP A 680 16.08 -30.87 9.25
N ILE A 681 15.58 -29.98 8.40
CA ILE A 681 14.65 -30.29 7.30
C ILE A 681 15.21 -31.28 6.28
N GLY A 682 16.53 -31.26 6.06
CA GLY A 682 17.21 -32.20 5.17
C GLY A 682 17.55 -33.55 5.82
N ASN A 683 17.27 -33.74 7.12
CA ASN A 683 17.66 -34.94 7.87
C ASN A 683 16.43 -35.67 8.45
N PRO A 684 15.90 -36.68 7.74
CA PRO A 684 14.73 -37.45 8.17
C PRO A 684 14.90 -38.18 9.50
N ALA A 685 16.15 -38.40 9.97
CA ALA A 685 16.42 -39.04 11.25
C ALA A 685 16.24 -38.09 12.44
N LEU A 686 16.40 -36.78 12.21
CA LEU A 686 16.27 -35.75 13.24
C LEU A 686 14.90 -35.06 13.21
N ARG A 687 14.29 -34.95 12.02
CA ARG A 687 12.97 -34.37 11.83
C ARG A 687 12.13 -35.20 10.87
N ASN A 688 10.98 -35.65 11.35
CA ASN A 688 9.99 -36.30 10.50
C ASN A 688 8.97 -35.27 10.02
N LEU A 689 9.03 -34.89 8.74
CA LEU A 689 8.14 -33.87 8.16
C LEU A 689 6.66 -34.26 8.12
N ASP A 690 6.32 -35.54 8.27
CA ASP A 690 4.92 -36.00 8.35
C ASP A 690 4.30 -35.71 9.74
N THR A 691 5.11 -35.61 10.79
CA THR A 691 4.66 -35.32 12.17
C THR A 691 5.15 -33.97 12.72
N GLN A 692 6.20 -33.41 12.11
CA GLN A 692 6.84 -32.14 12.45
C GLN A 692 7.07 -31.31 11.16
N PRO A 693 5.99 -30.87 10.49
CA PRO A 693 6.07 -30.07 9.27
C PRO A 693 6.79 -28.74 9.50
N VAL A 694 7.18 -28.08 8.41
CA VAL A 694 7.70 -26.71 8.46
C VAL A 694 6.53 -25.75 8.66
N GLU A 695 6.55 -25.05 9.77
CA GLU A 695 5.56 -24.03 10.11
C GLU A 695 6.15 -22.64 9.85
N LEU A 696 5.47 -21.84 9.03
CA LEU A 696 5.78 -20.42 8.81
C LEU A 696 4.62 -19.57 9.30
N VAL A 697 4.93 -18.49 9.99
CA VAL A 697 3.99 -17.60 10.66
C VAL A 697 4.25 -16.16 10.24
N TRP A 698 3.21 -15.45 9.85
CA TRP A 698 3.26 -14.00 9.61
C TRP A 698 1.99 -13.34 10.12
N GLU A 699 1.99 -12.01 10.18
CA GLU A 699 0.87 -11.24 10.69
C GLU A 699 0.41 -10.19 9.68
N GLN A 700 -0.86 -9.78 9.79
CA GLN A 700 -1.37 -8.57 9.14
C GLN A 700 -2.08 -7.74 10.20
N HIS A 701 -1.65 -6.49 10.36
CA HIS A 701 -2.32 -5.57 11.28
C HIS A 701 -3.57 -5.00 10.60
N LYS A 702 -4.75 -5.27 11.15
CA LYS A 702 -6.01 -4.71 10.63
C LYS A 702 -6.94 -4.41 11.81
N THR A 703 -7.70 -3.31 11.73
CA THR A 703 -8.72 -2.96 12.72
C THR A 703 -10.16 -3.19 12.27
N GLY A 704 -10.43 -3.14 10.96
CA GLY A 704 -11.79 -3.21 10.41
C GLY A 704 -12.31 -4.63 10.29
N THR A 705 -13.56 -4.76 9.86
CA THR A 705 -14.18 -6.08 9.66
C THR A 705 -13.98 -6.66 8.26
N MET A 706 -13.43 -5.89 7.33
CA MET A 706 -13.25 -6.32 5.94
C MET A 706 -12.29 -7.51 5.81
N PRO A 707 -12.59 -8.50 4.97
CA PRO A 707 -11.64 -9.57 4.65
C PRO A 707 -10.29 -8.99 4.20
N GLY A 708 -9.24 -9.36 4.94
CA GLY A 708 -7.84 -9.02 4.66
C GLY A 708 -7.24 -9.93 3.58
N LEU A 709 -5.92 -10.15 3.66
CA LEU A 709 -5.22 -11.05 2.75
C LEU A 709 -5.63 -12.50 3.01
N ASP A 710 -5.90 -13.27 1.97
CA ASP A 710 -6.35 -14.66 2.09
C ASP A 710 -5.69 -15.60 1.08
N GLN A 711 -5.02 -15.07 0.05
CA GLN A 711 -4.18 -15.82 -0.86
C GLN A 711 -2.72 -15.40 -0.74
N PHE A 712 -1.81 -16.37 -0.69
CA PHE A 712 -0.39 -16.12 -0.42
C PHE A 712 0.51 -16.95 -1.33
N GLU A 713 1.62 -16.36 -1.75
CA GLU A 713 2.79 -17.06 -2.31
C GLU A 713 4.00 -16.74 -1.43
N ILE A 714 4.84 -17.75 -1.16
CA ILE A 714 6.06 -17.58 -0.37
C ILE A 714 7.26 -17.65 -1.32
N LEU A 715 8.09 -16.62 -1.27
CA LEU A 715 9.22 -16.40 -2.16
C LEU A 715 10.53 -16.59 -1.37
N PHE A 716 11.38 -17.49 -1.84
CA PHE A 716 12.66 -17.84 -1.20
C PHE A 716 13.82 -17.41 -2.08
N TYR A 717 14.52 -16.35 -1.68
CA TYR A 717 15.70 -15.86 -2.38
C TYR A 717 16.98 -16.34 -1.71
N ASN A 718 18.09 -16.39 -2.45
CA ASN A 718 19.40 -16.62 -1.86
C ASN A 718 19.88 -15.41 -1.04
N GLN A 719 20.92 -15.58 -0.23
CA GLN A 719 21.49 -14.51 0.60
C GLN A 719 21.96 -13.27 -0.20
N ALA A 720 22.44 -13.47 -1.42
CA ALA A 720 22.87 -12.39 -2.30
C ALA A 720 21.69 -11.58 -2.90
N MET A 721 20.46 -12.11 -2.76
CA MET A 721 19.22 -11.54 -3.33
C MET A 721 19.26 -11.37 -4.85
N ASP A 722 20.08 -12.16 -5.55
CA ASP A 722 20.20 -12.15 -7.02
C ASP A 722 19.53 -13.36 -7.68
N THR A 723 18.99 -14.28 -6.89
CA THR A 723 18.36 -15.51 -7.37
C THR A 723 17.14 -15.84 -6.50
N LEU A 724 15.97 -16.03 -7.14
CA LEU A 724 14.82 -16.68 -6.52
C LEU A 724 15.03 -18.20 -6.60
N VAL A 725 15.21 -18.83 -5.45
CA VAL A 725 15.53 -20.27 -5.30
C VAL A 725 14.29 -21.13 -5.44
N TYR A 726 13.20 -20.72 -4.80
CA TYR A 726 11.95 -21.47 -4.78
C TYR A 726 10.76 -20.54 -4.57
N LYS A 727 9.60 -20.94 -5.08
CA LYS A 727 8.32 -20.28 -4.87
C LYS A 727 7.24 -21.32 -4.64
N THR A 728 6.34 -21.09 -3.69
CA THR A 728 5.16 -21.93 -3.49
C THR A 728 4.09 -21.66 -4.55
N ASP A 729 3.20 -22.62 -4.78
CA ASP A 729 1.91 -22.31 -5.41
C ASP A 729 1.12 -21.31 -4.54
N THR A 730 0.08 -20.70 -5.12
CA THR A 730 -0.85 -19.86 -4.36
C THR A 730 -1.59 -20.68 -3.31
N ILE A 731 -1.46 -20.28 -2.05
CA ILE A 731 -2.07 -20.94 -0.89
C ILE A 731 -3.20 -20.05 -0.36
N THR A 732 -4.34 -20.64 -0.01
CA THR A 732 -5.41 -19.93 0.70
C THR A 732 -5.33 -20.18 2.20
N LEU A 733 -5.32 -19.11 3.00
CA LEU A 733 -5.24 -19.18 4.46
C LEU A 733 -6.25 -18.22 5.10
N SER A 734 -6.79 -18.63 6.25
CA SER A 734 -7.60 -17.78 7.12
C SER A 734 -6.78 -17.40 8.37
N PRO A 735 -6.81 -16.13 8.81
CA PRO A 735 -6.08 -15.73 10.00
C PRO A 735 -6.76 -16.20 11.29
N THR A 736 -5.96 -16.40 12.33
CA THR A 736 -6.41 -16.43 13.73
C THR A 736 -6.02 -15.11 14.40
N GLY A 737 -7.00 -14.21 14.56
CA GLY A 737 -6.72 -12.82 14.95
C GLY A 737 -5.95 -12.09 13.84
N LYS A 738 -4.73 -11.66 14.13
CA LYS A 738 -3.83 -11.02 13.15
C LYS A 738 -2.87 -12.01 12.46
N ARG A 739 -2.84 -13.26 12.91
CA ARG A 739 -1.79 -14.23 12.59
C ARG A 739 -2.22 -15.23 11.54
N TYR A 740 -1.35 -15.49 10.57
CA TYR A 740 -1.46 -16.54 9.57
C TYR A 740 -0.40 -17.60 9.86
N THR A 741 -0.80 -18.87 9.75
CA THR A 741 0.09 -20.01 9.96
C THR A 741 0.01 -20.91 8.73
N TYR A 742 1.15 -21.12 8.08
CA TYR A 742 1.30 -22.03 6.97
C TYR A 742 2.08 -23.27 7.38
N GLN A 743 1.45 -24.43 7.22
CA GLN A 743 2.13 -25.72 7.34
C GLN A 743 2.57 -26.15 5.95
N MET A 744 3.87 -26.03 5.68
CA MET A 744 4.44 -26.40 4.39
C MET A 744 4.35 -27.92 4.20
N PRO A 745 3.72 -28.40 3.11
CA PRO A 745 3.66 -29.82 2.80
C PRO A 745 5.06 -30.42 2.61
N LYS A 746 5.25 -31.67 3.03
CA LYS A 746 6.51 -32.42 2.89
C LYS A 746 7.13 -32.32 1.50
N ALA A 747 6.33 -32.50 0.44
CA ALA A 747 6.80 -32.42 -0.94
C ALA A 747 7.37 -31.02 -1.29
N GLN A 748 6.80 -29.95 -0.75
CA GLN A 748 7.31 -28.60 -0.96
C GLN A 748 8.59 -28.33 -0.15
N ALA A 749 8.65 -28.84 1.08
CA ALA A 749 9.85 -28.79 1.91
C ALA A 749 11.03 -29.51 1.23
N GLU A 750 10.79 -30.71 0.70
CA GLU A 750 11.78 -31.48 -0.06
C GLU A 750 12.21 -30.75 -1.34
N ALA A 751 11.27 -30.14 -2.07
CA ALA A 751 11.57 -29.35 -3.26
C ALA A 751 12.41 -28.10 -2.95
N LEU A 752 12.14 -27.41 -1.84
CA LEU A 752 12.95 -26.29 -1.37
C LEU A 752 14.40 -26.71 -1.06
N VAL A 753 14.58 -27.83 -0.35
CA VAL A 753 15.91 -28.40 -0.08
C VAL A 753 16.62 -28.74 -1.39
N GLN A 754 15.95 -29.41 -2.32
CA GLN A 754 16.51 -29.75 -3.63
C GLN A 754 16.92 -28.50 -4.41
N ALA A 755 16.09 -27.44 -4.43
CA ALA A 755 16.41 -26.19 -5.10
C ALA A 755 17.63 -25.49 -4.47
N ALA A 756 17.74 -25.48 -3.15
CA ALA A 756 18.88 -24.92 -2.44
C ALA A 756 20.20 -25.66 -2.77
N THR A 757 20.16 -26.98 -2.96
CA THR A 757 21.37 -27.75 -3.36
C THR A 757 21.93 -27.41 -4.74
N GLN A 758 21.18 -26.66 -5.56
CA GLN A 758 21.66 -26.17 -6.86
C GLN A 758 22.49 -24.88 -6.75
N LEU A 759 22.47 -24.21 -5.59
CA LEU A 759 23.30 -23.04 -5.32
C LEU A 759 24.77 -23.44 -5.08
N PRO A 760 25.73 -22.50 -5.19
CA PRO A 760 27.10 -22.73 -4.76
C PRO A 760 27.15 -23.25 -3.31
N TYR A 761 27.88 -24.33 -3.10
CA TYR A 761 27.85 -25.10 -1.86
C TYR A 761 28.16 -24.28 -0.60
N GLN A 762 27.32 -24.44 0.41
CA GLN A 762 27.54 -24.00 1.80
C GLN A 762 26.98 -25.07 2.75
N ALA A 763 27.59 -25.23 3.94
CA ALA A 763 27.09 -26.15 4.96
C ALA A 763 25.67 -25.77 5.46
N GLU A 764 25.36 -24.48 5.39
CA GLU A 764 24.07 -23.90 5.72
C GLU A 764 23.83 -22.73 4.75
N HIS A 765 22.70 -22.75 4.05
CA HIS A 765 22.29 -21.66 3.18
C HIS A 765 21.46 -20.66 3.97
N THR A 766 21.73 -19.36 3.82
CA THR A 766 20.80 -18.31 4.28
C THR A 766 19.85 -17.97 3.14
N LEU A 767 18.56 -18.11 3.39
CA LEU A 767 17.48 -17.74 2.49
C LEU A 767 16.79 -16.46 2.98
N VAL A 768 16.53 -15.53 2.07
CA VAL A 768 15.70 -14.36 2.33
C VAL A 768 14.27 -14.69 1.92
N VAL A 769 13.34 -14.65 2.86
CA VAL A 769 11.94 -15.05 2.65
C VAL A 769 11.04 -13.83 2.65
N MET A 770 10.15 -13.77 1.66
CA MET A 770 9.15 -12.73 1.50
C MET A 770 7.78 -13.37 1.21
N ILE A 771 6.73 -12.78 1.76
CA ILE A 771 5.34 -13.19 1.57
C ILE A 771 4.70 -12.24 0.56
N LYS A 772 4.09 -12.80 -0.49
CA LYS A 772 3.25 -12.03 -1.42
C LYS A 772 1.79 -12.37 -1.13
N GLY A 773 1.04 -11.42 -0.60
CA GLY A 773 -0.36 -11.59 -0.23
C GLY A 773 -1.32 -10.91 -1.20
N THR A 774 -2.42 -11.57 -1.52
CA THR A 774 -3.56 -11.01 -2.27
C THR A 774 -4.80 -11.15 -1.39
N ALA A 775 -5.61 -10.10 -1.32
CA ALA A 775 -6.95 -10.23 -0.78
C ALA A 775 -7.90 -10.49 -1.95
N THR A 776 -8.62 -11.60 -1.94
CA THR A 776 -9.58 -11.95 -3.00
C THR A 776 -10.90 -11.19 -2.86
N GLY A 777 -11.20 -10.68 -1.66
CA GLY A 777 -12.49 -10.07 -1.33
C GLY A 777 -13.62 -11.07 -1.11
N VAL A 778 -13.31 -12.37 -0.93
CA VAL A 778 -14.30 -13.38 -0.50
C VAL A 778 -14.96 -12.92 0.80
N GLY A 779 -16.29 -12.80 0.80
CA GLY A 779 -17.07 -12.27 1.92
C GLY A 779 -17.31 -10.75 1.90
N ALA A 780 -16.79 -10.03 0.91
CA ALA A 780 -17.01 -8.58 0.74
C ALA A 780 -17.07 -8.18 -0.74
N ALA A 781 -18.12 -8.65 -1.44
CA ALA A 781 -18.39 -8.40 -2.86
C ALA A 781 -17.37 -8.95 -3.89
N GLY A 782 -16.32 -9.69 -3.47
CA GLY A 782 -15.41 -10.41 -4.38
C GLY A 782 -14.40 -9.52 -5.11
N ILE A 783 -14.09 -8.35 -4.55
CA ILE A 783 -13.14 -7.39 -5.13
C ILE A 783 -11.73 -7.73 -4.66
N SER A 784 -10.84 -8.04 -5.61
CA SER A 784 -9.47 -8.41 -5.29
C SER A 784 -8.54 -7.19 -5.20
N THR A 785 -7.70 -7.15 -4.16
CA THR A 785 -6.67 -6.13 -3.93
C THR A 785 -5.29 -6.75 -3.69
N GLY A 786 -4.24 -5.98 -3.99
CA GLY A 786 -2.86 -6.44 -4.07
C GLY A 786 -2.49 -6.91 -5.49
N PRO A 787 -1.51 -7.84 -5.64
CA PRO A 787 -0.73 -8.43 -4.55
C PRO A 787 0.16 -7.41 -3.86
N TYR A 788 0.35 -7.58 -2.55
CA TYR A 788 1.27 -6.79 -1.73
C TYR A 788 2.42 -7.69 -1.29
N TYR A 789 3.65 -7.23 -1.49
CA TYR A 789 4.82 -7.86 -0.90
C TYR A 789 4.94 -7.46 0.57
N SER A 790 5.34 -8.39 1.43
CA SER A 790 5.70 -8.10 2.82
C SER A 790 7.08 -7.45 2.92
N ASN A 791 7.47 -7.09 4.15
CA ASN A 791 8.89 -7.07 4.51
C ASN A 791 9.56 -8.44 4.25
N ALA A 792 10.87 -8.55 4.45
CA ALA A 792 11.59 -9.80 4.31
C ALA A 792 12.31 -10.23 5.59
N GLU A 793 12.65 -11.51 5.68
CA GLU A 793 13.38 -12.06 6.81
C GLU A 793 14.34 -13.18 6.39
N GLU A 794 15.47 -13.32 7.11
CA GLU A 794 16.46 -14.35 6.82
C GLU A 794 16.14 -15.65 7.58
N PHE A 795 16.32 -16.79 6.92
CA PHE A 795 16.23 -18.10 7.56
C PHE A 795 17.36 -18.99 7.10
N LYS A 796 17.81 -19.85 8.00
CA LYS A 796 18.90 -20.80 7.75
C LYS A 796 18.33 -22.13 7.28
N LEU A 797 18.96 -22.72 6.26
CA LEU A 797 18.60 -23.98 5.66
C LEU A 797 19.83 -24.89 5.58
N ALA A 798 19.88 -25.93 6.40
CA ALA A 798 20.92 -26.95 6.32
C ALA A 798 20.62 -27.97 5.20
N THR A 799 21.58 -28.20 4.31
CA THR A 799 21.48 -29.23 3.26
C THR A 799 22.32 -30.45 3.64
N ASP A 800 21.69 -31.62 3.74
CA ASP A 800 22.34 -32.86 4.19
C ASP A 800 23.26 -33.46 3.09
N GLN A 801 24.49 -33.82 3.46
CA GLN A 801 25.53 -34.33 2.56
C GLN A 801 26.05 -35.70 2.98
N ARG A 802 26.71 -36.38 2.03
CA ARG A 802 27.51 -37.57 2.31
C ARG A 802 28.99 -37.20 2.41
N TYR A 803 29.59 -37.42 3.57
CA TYR A 803 31.01 -37.11 3.80
C TYR A 803 31.92 -38.30 3.46
N SER A 804 33.04 -38.06 2.79
CA SER A 804 34.07 -39.08 2.54
C SER A 804 35.47 -38.52 2.71
N VAL A 805 36.41 -39.34 3.18
CA VAL A 805 37.83 -38.99 3.24
C VAL A 805 38.61 -39.96 2.36
N ILE A 806 39.48 -39.43 1.49
CA ILE A 806 40.46 -40.22 0.74
C ILE A 806 41.83 -39.94 1.37
N ALA A 807 42.44 -40.99 1.91
CA ALA A 807 43.75 -40.98 2.54
C ALA A 807 44.75 -41.72 1.66
N VAL A 808 45.77 -41.03 1.18
CA VAL A 808 46.81 -41.61 0.31
C VAL A 808 48.14 -41.58 1.04
N ASP A 809 48.74 -42.75 1.15
CA ASP A 809 50.06 -42.96 1.76
C ASP A 809 51.16 -42.36 0.86
N SER A 810 51.98 -41.48 1.43
CA SER A 810 53.13 -40.85 0.78
C SER A 810 54.45 -41.21 1.43
N SER A 811 54.48 -42.24 2.28
CA SER A 811 55.70 -42.72 2.92
C SER A 811 56.77 -43.21 1.91
N GLY A 812 58.01 -43.29 2.38
CA GLY A 812 59.16 -43.71 1.56
C GLY A 812 59.12 -45.16 1.08
N SER A 813 58.42 -46.05 1.79
CA SER A 813 58.23 -47.47 1.40
C SER A 813 57.57 -47.60 0.03
N ASN A 814 56.70 -46.65 -0.31
CA ASN A 814 56.00 -46.60 -1.58
C ASN A 814 56.91 -46.47 -2.81
N LEU A 815 58.20 -46.09 -2.65
CA LEU A 815 59.17 -46.16 -3.76
C LEU A 815 59.43 -47.59 -4.24
N ASN A 816 59.21 -48.59 -3.37
CA ASN A 816 59.43 -50.00 -3.70
C ASN A 816 58.14 -50.69 -4.16
N THR A 817 57.00 -50.27 -3.65
CA THR A 817 55.69 -50.88 -3.90
C THR A 817 54.92 -50.20 -5.03
N ASP A 818 55.09 -48.89 -5.21
CA ASP A 818 54.47 -48.09 -6.26
C ASP A 818 55.45 -47.02 -6.84
N PRO A 819 56.54 -47.45 -7.51
CA PRO A 819 57.57 -46.55 -8.05
C PRO A 819 57.06 -45.56 -9.09
N ASN A 820 55.91 -45.86 -9.72
CA ASN A 820 55.28 -45.01 -10.75
C ASN A 820 54.20 -44.09 -10.17
N ARG A 821 53.99 -44.09 -8.84
CA ARG A 821 53.02 -43.24 -8.16
C ARG A 821 51.58 -43.46 -8.65
N LEU A 822 51.23 -44.69 -9.01
CA LEU A 822 49.90 -45.07 -9.49
C LEU A 822 48.82 -44.86 -8.42
N ARG A 823 49.17 -44.89 -7.12
CA ARG A 823 48.23 -44.58 -6.04
C ARG A 823 47.73 -43.13 -6.06
N VAL A 824 48.55 -42.19 -6.56
CA VAL A 824 48.14 -40.79 -6.81
C VAL A 824 47.10 -40.75 -7.92
N SER A 825 47.32 -41.54 -8.97
CA SER A 825 46.37 -41.64 -10.10
C SER A 825 45.05 -42.27 -9.64
N ALA A 826 45.11 -43.30 -8.79
CA ALA A 826 43.94 -43.93 -8.20
C ALA A 826 43.14 -42.93 -7.32
N GLY A 827 43.81 -42.18 -6.43
CA GLY A 827 43.18 -41.15 -5.61
C GLY A 827 42.50 -40.05 -6.46
N ASN A 828 43.16 -39.59 -7.52
CA ASN A 828 42.57 -38.63 -8.47
C ASN A 828 41.38 -39.21 -9.25
N ALA A 829 41.45 -40.48 -9.66
CA ALA A 829 40.34 -41.15 -10.35
C ALA A 829 39.12 -41.32 -9.43
N MET A 830 39.32 -41.62 -8.15
CA MET A 830 38.23 -41.64 -7.16
C MET A 830 37.55 -40.27 -7.04
N LEU A 831 38.32 -39.18 -6.95
CA LEU A 831 37.78 -37.82 -6.97
C LEU A 831 36.97 -37.57 -8.24
N GLY A 832 37.48 -37.97 -9.41
CA GLY A 832 36.78 -37.88 -10.69
C GLY A 832 35.44 -38.63 -10.71
N ASN A 833 35.39 -39.86 -10.21
CA ASN A 833 34.16 -40.64 -10.14
C ASN A 833 33.13 -40.02 -9.20
N MET A 834 33.57 -39.54 -8.02
CA MET A 834 32.70 -38.85 -7.06
C MET A 834 32.16 -37.52 -7.63
N ALA A 835 32.96 -36.78 -8.42
CA ALA A 835 32.52 -35.58 -9.12
C ALA A 835 31.48 -35.90 -10.20
N ALA A 836 31.75 -36.91 -11.04
CA ALA A 836 30.82 -37.36 -12.06
C ALA A 836 29.49 -37.83 -11.46
N ARG A 837 29.52 -38.47 -10.28
CA ARG A 837 28.32 -38.84 -9.54
C ARG A 837 27.54 -37.61 -9.07
N ASN A 838 28.21 -36.62 -8.49
CA ASN A 838 27.56 -35.36 -8.12
C ASN A 838 26.88 -34.72 -9.33
N ASP A 839 27.51 -34.74 -10.51
CA ASP A 839 26.92 -34.21 -11.74
C ASP A 839 25.68 -35.00 -12.21
N ARG A 840 25.68 -36.32 -12.08
CA ARG A 840 24.49 -37.15 -12.37
C ARG A 840 23.34 -36.87 -11.39
N ILE A 841 23.63 -36.64 -10.11
CA ILE A 841 22.62 -36.25 -9.12
C ILE A 841 22.05 -34.87 -9.42
N ARG A 842 22.91 -33.88 -9.72
CA ARG A 842 22.49 -32.53 -10.11
C ARG A 842 21.59 -32.52 -11.34
N THR A 843 21.88 -33.39 -12.30
CA THR A 843 21.11 -33.52 -13.55
C THR A 843 19.88 -34.44 -13.42
N GLY A 844 19.61 -35.00 -12.24
CA GLY A 844 18.48 -35.89 -11.99
C GLY A 844 18.60 -37.29 -12.62
N ASN A 845 19.78 -37.65 -13.12
CA ASN A 845 20.07 -38.96 -13.71
C ASN A 845 20.39 -40.04 -12.67
N GLU A 846 20.63 -39.65 -11.41
CA GLU A 846 20.91 -40.53 -10.28
C GLU A 846 20.29 -39.93 -8.99
N THR A 847 19.83 -40.78 -8.06
CA THR A 847 19.27 -40.34 -6.76
C THR A 847 20.29 -40.54 -5.63
N GLY A 848 20.37 -39.59 -4.69
CA GLY A 848 21.18 -39.73 -3.48
C GLY A 848 21.75 -38.40 -2.97
N LYS A 849 22.45 -38.43 -1.83
CA LYS A 849 23.15 -37.24 -1.31
C LYS A 849 24.36 -36.88 -2.17
N LEU A 850 24.60 -35.58 -2.33
CA LEU A 850 25.85 -35.07 -2.90
C LEU A 850 27.02 -35.47 -2.00
N MET A 851 28.13 -35.87 -2.64
CA MET A 851 29.36 -36.24 -1.96
C MET A 851 30.22 -35.02 -1.68
N SER A 852 30.72 -34.95 -0.45
CA SER A 852 31.65 -33.94 0.04
C SER A 852 32.89 -34.66 0.53
N VAL A 853 34.02 -34.35 -0.09
CA VAL A 853 35.24 -35.16 0.03
C VAL A 853 36.35 -34.33 0.66
N ALA A 854 37.01 -34.90 1.66
CA ALA A 854 38.29 -34.42 2.15
C ALA A 854 39.42 -35.31 1.61
N ALA A 855 40.56 -34.70 1.31
CA ALA A 855 41.74 -35.38 0.79
C ALA A 855 42.88 -35.21 1.79
N ILE A 856 43.47 -36.32 2.22
CA ILE A 856 44.62 -36.31 3.12
C ILE A 856 45.78 -37.12 2.56
N ASP A 857 46.96 -36.61 2.86
CA ASP A 857 48.27 -37.16 2.60
C ASP A 857 48.85 -37.64 3.93
N PHE A 858 49.48 -38.82 3.97
CA PHE A 858 50.10 -39.27 5.21
C PHE A 858 51.43 -40.01 5.02
N ASP A 859 52.39 -39.67 5.87
CA ASP A 859 53.71 -40.27 6.00
C ASP A 859 54.01 -40.46 7.51
N SER A 860 55.07 -39.85 8.04
CA SER A 860 55.28 -39.70 9.49
C SER A 860 54.36 -38.64 10.13
N ASN A 861 53.61 -37.88 9.33
CA ASN A 861 52.57 -36.94 9.76
C ASN A 861 51.34 -37.05 8.86
N VAL A 862 50.21 -36.49 9.30
CA VAL A 862 49.01 -36.34 8.47
C VAL A 862 48.93 -34.89 7.97
N ARG A 863 48.87 -34.72 6.65
CA ARG A 863 48.65 -33.44 6.00
C ARG A 863 47.29 -33.40 5.31
N VAL A 864 46.46 -32.44 5.70
CA VAL A 864 45.21 -32.16 4.99
C VAL A 864 45.54 -31.45 3.68
N ILE A 865 45.28 -32.12 2.55
CA ILE A 865 45.37 -31.51 1.21
C ILE A 865 44.16 -30.61 0.99
N SER A 866 42.98 -31.11 1.36
CA SER A 866 41.73 -30.35 1.36
C SER A 866 40.80 -30.83 2.45
N HIS A 867 40.08 -29.87 3.05
CA HIS A 867 38.90 -30.16 3.85
C HIS A 867 37.73 -30.60 2.95
N PHE A 868 36.58 -30.92 3.56
CA PHE A 868 35.37 -31.33 2.84
C PHE A 868 34.92 -30.26 1.84
N ALA A 869 34.97 -30.62 0.56
CA ALA A 869 34.55 -29.79 -0.55
C ALA A 869 33.92 -30.66 -1.65
N ASP A 870 33.39 -30.02 -2.70
CA ASP A 870 33.07 -30.75 -3.92
C ASP A 870 34.36 -31.41 -4.47
N PRO A 871 34.32 -32.69 -4.88
CA PRO A 871 35.49 -33.40 -5.38
C PRO A 871 36.06 -32.80 -6.69
N ASN A 872 35.28 -32.01 -7.44
CA ASN A 872 35.73 -31.36 -8.66
C ASN A 872 36.78 -30.29 -8.35
N GLY A 873 38.00 -30.46 -8.88
CA GLY A 873 39.14 -29.57 -8.66
C GLY A 873 40.09 -29.99 -7.53
N LEU A 874 39.74 -30.99 -6.72
CA LEU A 874 40.67 -31.63 -5.79
C LEU A 874 41.66 -32.52 -6.55
N ASN A 875 42.90 -32.63 -6.05
CA ASN A 875 43.89 -33.55 -6.61
C ASN A 875 44.99 -33.89 -5.60
N PHE A 876 45.63 -35.03 -5.81
CA PHE A 876 46.76 -35.54 -5.04
C PHE A 876 48.13 -35.24 -5.69
N ASN A 877 48.19 -34.32 -6.67
CA ASN A 877 49.42 -34.12 -7.45
C ASN A 877 50.60 -33.58 -6.63
N SER A 878 50.33 -33.02 -5.44
CA SER A 878 51.32 -32.43 -4.54
C SER A 878 51.89 -33.38 -3.48
N ILE A 879 51.39 -34.61 -3.36
CA ILE A 879 51.92 -35.58 -2.38
C ILE A 879 53.27 -36.13 -2.85
N ASP A 880 54.12 -36.68 -1.98
CA ASP A 880 55.43 -37.22 -2.36
C ASP A 880 55.58 -38.73 -2.09
N SER A 881 56.77 -39.22 -1.76
CA SER A 881 57.10 -40.63 -1.47
C SER A 881 58.31 -40.65 -0.53
N TYR A 882 58.17 -39.93 0.58
CA TYR A 882 59.25 -39.62 1.52
C TYR A 882 58.72 -39.67 2.95
N GLY A 883 59.59 -40.01 3.92
CA GLY A 883 59.21 -40.09 5.32
C GLY A 883 58.82 -41.50 5.80
N GLY A 884 58.42 -41.60 7.08
CA GLY A 884 57.92 -42.84 7.70
C GLY A 884 56.43 -43.06 7.42
N THR A 885 55.78 -43.96 8.19
CA THR A 885 54.36 -44.33 7.97
C THR A 885 53.59 -44.38 9.30
N GLU A 886 52.53 -43.58 9.43
CA GLU A 886 51.65 -43.51 10.62
C GLU A 886 50.18 -43.75 10.23
N ILE A 887 49.85 -45.01 9.90
CA ILE A 887 48.53 -45.40 9.35
C ILE A 887 47.40 -45.15 10.36
N GLY A 888 47.57 -45.55 11.64
CA GLY A 888 46.52 -45.37 12.64
C GLY A 888 46.24 -43.90 12.96
N LEU A 889 47.26 -43.03 12.87
CA LEU A 889 47.09 -41.58 12.97
C LEU A 889 46.25 -41.02 11.81
N ALA A 890 46.51 -41.45 10.58
CA ALA A 890 45.75 -41.04 9.39
C ALA A 890 44.27 -41.42 9.49
N ILE A 891 43.98 -42.63 9.98
CA ILE A 891 42.59 -43.10 10.20
C ILE A 891 41.91 -42.26 11.28
N ASN A 892 42.53 -42.08 12.45
CA ASN A 892 41.94 -41.28 13.52
C ASN A 892 41.74 -39.81 13.14
N HIS A 893 42.67 -39.23 12.37
CA HIS A 893 42.52 -37.88 11.84
C HIS A 893 41.35 -37.80 10.84
N SER A 894 41.16 -38.82 10.00
CA SER A 894 40.01 -38.91 9.09
C SER A 894 38.68 -39.00 9.86
N VAL A 895 38.63 -39.78 10.94
CA VAL A 895 37.46 -39.89 11.83
C VAL A 895 37.17 -38.53 12.48
N ALA A 896 38.18 -37.86 13.03
CA ALA A 896 38.02 -36.54 13.65
C ALA A 896 37.52 -35.48 12.66
N MET A 897 38.01 -35.50 11.42
CA MET A 897 37.51 -34.63 10.35
C MET A 897 36.02 -34.87 10.12
N ILE A 898 35.60 -36.13 9.91
CA ILE A 898 34.18 -36.46 9.71
C ILE A 898 33.34 -36.04 10.92
N GLN A 899 33.79 -36.30 12.14
CA GLN A 899 33.07 -35.89 13.36
C GLN A 899 32.88 -34.37 13.47
N GLY A 900 33.83 -33.58 12.94
CA GLY A 900 33.75 -32.13 12.90
C GLY A 900 32.60 -31.59 12.03
N VAL A 901 32.13 -32.36 11.03
CA VAL A 901 31.04 -31.97 10.12
C VAL A 901 29.78 -32.82 10.27
N ARG A 902 29.91 -34.01 10.87
CA ARG A 902 28.83 -34.94 11.19
C ARG A 902 29.09 -35.58 12.56
N PRO A 903 28.48 -35.05 13.63
CA PRO A 903 28.54 -35.67 14.96
C PRO A 903 28.03 -37.12 14.93
N THR A 904 28.55 -37.94 15.83
CA THR A 904 28.22 -39.37 15.92
C THR A 904 26.73 -39.58 16.26
N PRO A 905 25.96 -40.30 15.43
CA PRO A 905 24.57 -40.61 15.71
C PRO A 905 24.41 -41.50 16.95
N ASN A 906 23.37 -41.28 17.75
CA ASN A 906 22.99 -42.17 18.86
C ASN A 906 21.46 -42.36 18.90
N PRO A 907 20.92 -43.58 18.68
CA PRO A 907 21.62 -44.83 18.39
C PRO A 907 22.30 -44.84 17.01
N LEU A 908 23.28 -45.74 16.80
CA LEU A 908 23.93 -45.91 15.50
C LEU A 908 22.92 -46.49 14.49
N PRO A 909 22.67 -45.85 13.35
CA PRO A 909 21.76 -46.36 12.33
C PRO A 909 22.42 -47.52 11.54
N ALA A 910 21.60 -48.25 10.77
CA ALA A 910 22.10 -49.25 9.84
C ALA A 910 22.98 -48.61 8.75
N ILE A 911 23.98 -49.35 8.27
CA ILE A 911 24.88 -48.89 7.20
C ILE A 911 24.13 -48.93 5.86
N ASP A 912 24.15 -47.80 5.16
CA ASP A 912 23.51 -47.61 3.86
C ASP A 912 24.45 -46.94 2.84
N ALA A 913 23.91 -46.62 1.66
CA ALA A 913 24.64 -45.91 0.60
C ALA A 913 24.99 -44.45 0.97
N ASN A 914 24.43 -43.87 2.03
CA ASN A 914 24.69 -42.50 2.48
C ASN A 914 25.65 -42.43 3.68
N THR A 915 26.04 -43.58 4.23
CA THR A 915 26.93 -43.65 5.38
C THR A 915 28.33 -43.11 5.00
N PRO A 916 28.95 -42.25 5.83
CA PRO A 916 30.27 -41.69 5.56
C PRO A 916 31.34 -42.75 5.44
N ARG A 917 32.36 -42.46 4.62
CA ARG A 917 33.39 -43.45 4.29
C ARG A 917 34.79 -42.88 4.35
N ILE A 918 35.73 -43.74 4.69
CA ILE A 918 37.17 -43.49 4.56
C ILE A 918 37.71 -44.49 3.53
N TYR A 919 38.53 -44.00 2.61
CA TYR A 919 39.26 -44.79 1.63
C TYR A 919 40.74 -44.59 1.86
N ALA A 920 41.45 -45.64 2.24
CA ALA A 920 42.89 -45.60 2.46
C ALA A 920 43.62 -46.42 1.38
N LEU A 921 44.60 -45.82 0.71
CA LEU A 921 45.58 -46.53 -0.13
C LEU A 921 46.95 -46.50 0.56
N THR A 922 47.52 -47.67 0.84
CA THR A 922 48.82 -47.81 1.52
C THR A 922 49.45 -49.16 1.16
N ASP A 923 50.76 -49.25 1.24
CA ASP A 923 51.47 -50.53 1.13
C ASP A 923 51.54 -51.31 2.44
N MET A 924 50.94 -50.77 3.51
CA MET A 924 50.88 -51.37 4.85
C MET A 924 52.27 -51.64 5.46
N GLU A 925 53.35 -51.10 4.88
CA GLU A 925 54.68 -51.18 5.48
C GLU A 925 54.67 -50.36 6.77
N ASP A 926 55.28 -50.91 7.84
CA ASP A 926 55.27 -50.35 9.19
C ASP A 926 53.88 -50.25 9.88
N ALA A 927 52.89 -51.05 9.48
CA ALA A 927 51.60 -51.13 10.17
C ALA A 927 51.77 -51.52 11.66
N GLY A 928 51.50 -50.54 12.54
CA GLY A 928 51.63 -50.67 13.99
C GLY A 928 50.42 -51.30 14.70
N SER A 929 50.53 -51.44 16.03
CA SER A 929 49.45 -51.95 16.88
C SER A 929 48.27 -50.97 17.05
N ASP A 930 48.40 -49.75 16.54
CA ASP A 930 47.45 -48.64 16.59
C ASP A 930 46.42 -48.65 15.46
N VAL A 931 46.68 -49.37 14.36
CA VAL A 931 45.79 -49.44 13.18
C VAL A 931 44.44 -50.06 13.52
N VAL A 932 44.43 -51.21 14.21
CA VAL A 932 43.18 -51.91 14.58
C VAL A 932 42.29 -51.04 15.49
N PRO A 933 42.79 -50.44 16.59
CA PRO A 933 42.04 -49.48 17.38
C PRO A 933 41.48 -48.30 16.56
N ALA A 934 42.24 -47.77 15.60
CA ALA A 934 41.79 -46.65 14.77
C ALA A 934 40.63 -47.04 13.84
N ILE A 935 40.66 -48.24 13.26
CA ILE A 935 39.55 -48.77 12.44
C ILE A 935 38.31 -49.01 13.32
N GLN A 936 38.50 -49.56 14.51
CA GLN A 936 37.40 -49.74 15.48
C GLN A 936 36.78 -48.40 15.89
N ASN A 937 37.58 -47.35 16.05
CA ASN A 937 37.11 -45.99 16.28
C ASN A 937 36.24 -45.48 15.11
N ALA A 938 36.61 -45.76 13.85
CA ALA A 938 35.74 -45.43 12.71
C ALA A 938 34.38 -46.15 12.80
N GLY A 939 34.37 -47.45 13.11
CA GLY A 939 33.13 -48.23 13.29
C GLY A 939 32.24 -47.71 14.43
N GLN A 940 32.82 -47.37 15.58
CA GLN A 940 32.10 -46.76 16.71
C GLN A 940 31.42 -45.43 16.36
N ASN A 941 31.92 -44.74 15.32
CA ASN A 941 31.38 -43.47 14.85
C ASN A 941 30.47 -43.61 13.61
N ASN A 942 30.04 -44.83 13.27
CA ASN A 942 29.25 -45.14 12.09
C ASN A 942 29.90 -44.60 10.80
N ILE A 943 31.16 -44.96 10.61
CA ILE A 943 31.97 -44.65 9.42
C ILE A 943 32.47 -45.97 8.82
N VAL A 944 32.26 -46.14 7.51
CA VAL A 944 32.72 -47.31 6.76
C VAL A 944 34.17 -47.11 6.34
N PHE A 945 35.06 -48.05 6.67
CA PHE A 945 36.48 -47.98 6.33
C PHE A 945 36.83 -48.93 5.19
N ASN A 946 37.39 -48.42 4.09
CA ASN A 946 37.84 -49.22 2.94
C ASN A 946 39.35 -49.07 2.76
N LEU A 947 40.02 -50.18 2.45
CA LEU A 947 41.47 -50.24 2.32
C LEU A 947 41.89 -50.92 1.01
N GLY A 948 42.76 -50.25 0.26
CA GLY A 948 43.54 -50.80 -0.85
C GLY A 948 45.00 -51.01 -0.42
N HIS A 949 45.39 -52.26 -0.23
CA HIS A 949 46.74 -52.66 0.20
C HIS A 949 47.63 -52.94 -1.02
N LEU A 950 48.68 -52.14 -1.22
CA LEU A 950 49.64 -52.24 -2.33
C LEU A 950 50.70 -53.33 -2.07
N VAL A 951 50.86 -54.29 -2.99
CA VAL A 951 51.90 -55.33 -2.88
C VAL A 951 53.19 -54.88 -3.59
N PRO A 952 54.39 -55.17 -3.04
CA PRO A 952 55.65 -54.85 -3.69
C PRO A 952 55.79 -55.47 -5.10
N LEU A 953 56.02 -54.64 -6.12
CA LEU A 953 56.24 -55.06 -7.51
C LEU A 953 57.61 -55.73 -7.77
N SER A 954 58.49 -55.76 -6.75
CA SER A 954 59.88 -56.24 -6.87
C SER A 954 60.14 -57.48 -5.99
N ILE A 955 60.39 -58.63 -6.63
CA ILE A 955 60.85 -59.87 -5.98
C ILE A 955 62.19 -59.61 -5.27
N LYS A 956 62.21 -59.60 -3.93
CA LYS A 956 63.46 -59.86 -3.19
C LYS A 956 63.89 -61.30 -3.49
N LYS A 957 64.89 -61.47 -4.36
CA LYS A 957 65.61 -62.75 -4.51
C LYS A 957 66.11 -63.19 -3.13
N ALA A 958 65.56 -64.27 -2.60
CA ALA A 958 66.14 -64.95 -1.46
C ALA A 958 67.56 -65.44 -1.80
N PRO A 959 68.52 -65.42 -0.85
CA PRO A 959 69.86 -65.89 -1.09
C PRO A 959 69.86 -67.42 -1.29
N VAL A 960 70.68 -67.86 -2.23
CA VAL A 960 70.94 -69.29 -2.49
C VAL A 960 71.56 -69.91 -1.23
N GLY A 961 70.84 -70.85 -0.61
CA GLY A 961 71.28 -71.54 0.60
C GLY A 961 70.62 -72.91 0.82
N ARG A 962 71.23 -73.92 0.18
CA ARG A 962 71.24 -75.39 0.46
C ARG A 962 69.94 -76.20 0.52
N ALA A 963 70.05 -77.36 -0.13
CA ALA A 963 69.07 -78.41 -0.28
C ALA A 963 68.72 -79.14 1.03
N GLY A 964 67.44 -79.52 1.13
CA GLY A 964 66.96 -80.63 1.96
C GLY A 964 66.27 -80.22 3.25
N GLU A 965 64.99 -79.82 3.19
CA GLU A 965 64.06 -79.91 4.31
C GLU A 965 62.62 -80.06 3.77
N GLY A 966 61.85 -80.95 4.38
CA GLY A 966 60.57 -81.45 3.88
C GLY A 966 59.47 -80.40 3.82
N ILE A 967 58.36 -80.78 3.17
CA ILE A 967 57.10 -80.05 3.13
C ILE A 967 56.68 -79.73 4.58
N ALA A 968 56.96 -78.51 5.02
CA ALA A 968 56.39 -77.98 6.26
C ALA A 968 54.95 -77.59 5.95
N LEU A 969 54.00 -78.39 6.48
CA LEU A 969 52.62 -77.98 6.66
C LEU A 969 52.59 -76.62 7.35
N LYS A 970 52.05 -75.60 6.68
CA LYS A 970 51.70 -74.34 7.32
C LYS A 970 50.59 -74.65 8.32
N VAL A 971 50.90 -74.58 9.61
CA VAL A 971 49.88 -74.52 10.67
C VAL A 971 49.04 -73.27 10.37
N ALA A 972 47.70 -73.39 10.40
CA ALA A 972 46.80 -72.27 10.14
C ALA A 972 47.29 -71.00 10.84
N GLU A 973 47.68 -69.98 10.06
CA GLU A 973 48.09 -68.69 10.61
C GLU A 973 46.87 -68.01 11.26
N PRO A 974 47.03 -67.35 12.42
CA PRO A 974 45.96 -66.55 13.00
C PRO A 974 45.52 -65.45 12.02
N MET A 975 44.21 -65.21 12.00
CA MET A 975 43.56 -64.20 11.16
C MET A 975 44.20 -62.81 11.33
N ASP A 976 44.41 -62.10 10.22
CA ASP A 976 44.86 -60.72 10.26
C ASP A 976 43.77 -59.82 10.88
N ASN A 977 44.09 -59.22 12.03
CA ASN A 977 43.16 -58.41 12.81
C ASN A 977 42.73 -57.12 12.08
N ILE A 978 43.53 -56.62 11.15
CA ILE A 978 43.23 -55.41 10.36
C ILE A 978 42.13 -55.72 9.35
N ILE A 979 42.20 -56.87 8.70
CA ILE A 979 41.16 -57.35 7.76
C ILE A 979 39.83 -57.49 8.49
N ALA A 980 39.84 -58.19 9.64
CA ALA A 980 38.64 -58.39 10.44
C ALA A 980 38.04 -57.06 10.93
N ALA A 981 38.86 -56.13 11.42
CA ALA A 981 38.41 -54.81 11.85
C ALA A 981 37.81 -54.00 10.69
N THR A 982 38.42 -54.07 9.50
CA THR A 982 37.94 -53.37 8.30
C THR A 982 36.55 -53.85 7.90
N LEU A 983 36.37 -55.17 7.79
CA LEU A 983 35.08 -55.78 7.42
C LEU A 983 33.99 -55.51 8.47
N ALA A 984 34.34 -55.41 9.76
CA ALA A 984 33.40 -55.09 10.83
C ALA A 984 32.80 -53.67 10.71
N THR A 985 33.45 -52.75 9.98
CA THR A 985 32.87 -51.42 9.66
C THR A 985 31.88 -51.45 8.48
N GLY A 986 31.65 -52.62 7.87
CA GLY A 986 30.89 -52.77 6.62
C GLY A 986 31.68 -52.40 5.36
N GLY A 987 32.98 -52.13 5.49
CA GLY A 987 33.86 -51.73 4.40
C GLY A 987 34.52 -52.91 3.68
N SER A 988 35.52 -52.59 2.87
CA SER A 988 36.23 -53.54 2.00
C SER A 988 37.72 -53.52 2.27
N TYR A 989 38.33 -54.71 2.38
CA TYR A 989 39.78 -54.88 2.33
C TYR A 989 40.16 -55.58 1.03
N ALA A 990 41.02 -54.96 0.23
CA ALA A 990 41.51 -55.55 -1.01
C ALA A 990 43.04 -55.42 -1.12
N THR A 991 43.69 -56.50 -1.53
CA THR A 991 45.11 -56.50 -1.87
C THR A 991 45.27 -56.33 -3.38
N LEU A 992 46.14 -55.41 -3.77
CA LEU A 992 46.37 -54.93 -5.13
C LEU A 992 47.70 -55.50 -5.62
N GLU A 993 47.64 -56.57 -6.41
CA GLU A 993 48.82 -57.40 -6.72
C GLU A 993 49.73 -56.79 -7.80
N ASN A 994 49.24 -55.81 -8.57
CA ASN A 994 50.02 -55.13 -9.60
C ASN A 994 49.54 -53.70 -9.93
N ALA A 995 50.24 -53.05 -10.86
CA ALA A 995 49.94 -51.71 -11.34
C ALA A 995 48.49 -51.56 -11.84
N GLU A 996 48.03 -52.49 -12.67
CA GLU A 996 46.69 -52.47 -13.27
C GLU A 996 45.59 -52.65 -12.22
N SER A 997 45.86 -53.41 -11.14
CA SER A 997 44.90 -53.63 -10.06
C SER A 997 44.60 -52.38 -9.24
N GLN A 998 45.48 -51.36 -9.23
CA GLN A 998 45.22 -50.11 -8.53
C GLN A 998 44.12 -49.27 -9.21
N GLU A 999 44.13 -49.19 -10.53
CA GLU A 999 43.06 -48.54 -11.30
C GLU A 999 41.76 -49.35 -11.20
N ALA A 1000 41.85 -50.67 -11.30
CA ALA A 1000 40.70 -51.55 -11.18
C ALA A 1000 40.04 -51.48 -9.79
N TRP A 1001 40.81 -51.20 -8.73
CA TRP A 1001 40.26 -51.01 -7.38
C TRP A 1001 39.39 -49.77 -7.28
N VAL A 1002 39.70 -48.70 -8.02
CA VAL A 1002 38.85 -47.50 -8.07
C VAL A 1002 37.48 -47.82 -8.64
N ALA A 1003 37.42 -48.60 -9.72
CA ALA A 1003 36.15 -49.04 -10.32
C ALA A 1003 35.36 -49.95 -9.36
N LEU A 1004 36.03 -50.88 -8.68
CA LEU A 1004 35.44 -51.73 -7.66
C LEU A 1004 34.87 -50.92 -6.49
N MET A 1005 35.62 -49.92 -6.01
CA MET A 1005 35.16 -49.05 -4.94
C MET A 1005 33.96 -48.21 -5.38
N ASP A 1006 33.92 -47.69 -6.61
CA ASP A 1006 32.77 -46.94 -7.12
C ASP A 1006 31.48 -47.80 -7.12
N GLU A 1007 31.57 -49.07 -7.50
CA GLU A 1007 30.47 -50.03 -7.43
C GLU A 1007 30.03 -50.31 -5.98
N ILE A 1008 30.96 -50.78 -5.14
CA ILE A 1008 30.70 -51.20 -3.75
C ILE A 1008 30.29 -50.00 -2.87
N ASN A 1009 30.62 -48.78 -3.29
CA ASN A 1009 30.26 -47.54 -2.62
C ASN A 1009 28.77 -47.20 -2.73
N ASN A 1010 28.12 -47.59 -3.83
CA ASN A 1010 26.73 -47.22 -4.11
C ASN A 1010 25.71 -48.23 -3.56
N THR A 1011 26.17 -49.38 -3.05
CA THR A 1011 25.30 -50.45 -2.54
C THR A 1011 25.62 -50.73 -1.07
N ALA A 1012 24.56 -50.81 -0.23
CA ALA A 1012 24.71 -51.19 1.16
C ALA A 1012 25.32 -52.60 1.28
N PRO A 1013 26.19 -52.89 2.27
CA PRO A 1013 26.86 -54.18 2.37
C PRO A 1013 25.92 -55.39 2.32
N ALA A 1014 24.77 -55.31 2.98
CA ALA A 1014 23.76 -56.37 3.01
C ALA A 1014 22.97 -56.55 1.70
N GLU A 1015 23.01 -55.57 0.79
CA GLU A 1015 22.26 -55.56 -0.47
C GLU A 1015 23.11 -55.99 -1.68
N ARG A 1016 24.41 -56.25 -1.46
CA ARG A 1016 25.35 -56.65 -2.52
C ARG A 1016 25.06 -58.08 -2.95
N THR A 1017 24.21 -58.25 -3.95
CA THR A 1017 23.91 -59.56 -4.57
C THR A 1017 24.90 -59.94 -5.66
N THR A 1018 25.58 -58.94 -6.24
CA THR A 1018 26.63 -59.11 -7.26
C THR A 1018 27.82 -58.19 -6.97
N ILE A 1019 29.03 -58.64 -7.27
CA ILE A 1019 30.25 -57.84 -7.19
C ILE A 1019 31.08 -58.06 -8.46
N ASN A 1020 31.39 -57.03 -9.25
CA ASN A 1020 32.34 -57.20 -10.34
C ASN A 1020 33.74 -57.37 -9.78
N LEU A 1021 34.38 -58.53 -9.98
CA LEU A 1021 35.72 -58.81 -9.47
C LEU A 1021 36.76 -58.67 -10.60
N PRO A 1022 37.63 -57.64 -10.57
CA PRO A 1022 38.68 -57.47 -11.56
C PRO A 1022 39.83 -58.47 -11.41
N LEU A 1023 40.66 -58.58 -12.45
CA LEU A 1023 41.91 -59.35 -12.37
C LEU A 1023 42.86 -58.76 -11.32
N ASN A 1024 43.59 -59.61 -10.63
CA ASN A 1024 44.69 -59.27 -9.71
C ASN A 1024 44.27 -58.41 -8.50
N ILE A 1025 42.97 -58.32 -8.22
CA ILE A 1025 42.44 -57.81 -6.95
C ILE A 1025 42.07 -59.00 -6.08
N LYS A 1026 42.76 -59.16 -4.95
CA LYS A 1026 42.41 -60.13 -3.93
C LYS A 1026 41.48 -59.46 -2.92
N LEU A 1027 40.18 -59.71 -3.06
CA LEU A 1027 39.13 -59.14 -2.23
C LEU A 1027 38.84 -60.07 -1.05
N TYR A 1028 38.71 -59.50 0.15
CA TYR A 1028 38.36 -60.24 1.36
C TYR A 1028 36.87 -60.10 1.67
N GLY A 1029 36.24 -61.21 2.07
CA GLY A 1029 34.84 -61.29 2.42
C GLY A 1029 34.63 -62.13 3.67
N LEU A 1030 33.52 -61.91 4.36
CA LEU A 1030 33.12 -62.68 5.53
C LEU A 1030 31.83 -63.43 5.20
N ALA A 1031 31.94 -64.75 5.01
CA ALA A 1031 30.77 -65.57 4.78
C ALA A 1031 29.95 -65.68 6.07
N GLN A 1032 28.65 -65.39 6.00
CA GLN A 1032 27.78 -65.30 7.18
C GLN A 1032 26.77 -66.47 7.25
N ASP A 1033 26.63 -67.08 8.44
CA ASP A 1033 25.59 -68.09 8.74
C ASP A 1033 24.24 -67.40 9.03
N THR A 1034 23.75 -66.63 8.06
CA THR A 1034 22.54 -65.78 8.20
C THR A 1034 21.38 -66.22 7.30
N GLY A 1035 21.58 -67.24 6.46
CA GLY A 1035 20.58 -67.73 5.50
C GLY A 1035 20.41 -66.85 4.25
N LEU A 1036 21.34 -65.91 3.99
CA LEU A 1036 21.42 -65.14 2.75
C LEU A 1036 22.59 -65.65 1.90
N PRO A 1037 22.44 -65.80 0.57
CA PRO A 1037 23.53 -66.25 -0.28
C PRO A 1037 24.63 -65.19 -0.39
N GLU A 1038 25.89 -65.63 -0.45
CA GLU A 1038 27.03 -64.77 -0.76
C GLU A 1038 26.86 -64.09 -2.14
N PRO A 1039 27.47 -62.91 -2.35
CA PRO A 1039 27.40 -62.22 -3.63
C PRO A 1039 27.91 -63.10 -4.77
N THR A 1040 27.23 -63.03 -5.92
CA THR A 1040 27.77 -63.58 -7.16
C THR A 1040 28.85 -62.66 -7.68
N TYR A 1041 30.08 -63.18 -7.77
CA TYR A 1041 31.20 -62.42 -8.33
C TYR A 1041 31.12 -62.47 -9.85
N VAL A 1042 31.19 -61.32 -10.51
CA VAL A 1042 31.11 -61.22 -11.97
C VAL A 1042 32.47 -60.83 -12.53
N PHE A 1043 32.95 -61.59 -13.49
CA PHE A 1043 34.20 -61.28 -14.18
C PHE A 1043 33.93 -61.02 -15.66
N THR A 1044 34.29 -59.84 -16.17
CA THR A 1044 34.25 -59.56 -17.62
C THR A 1044 35.65 -59.62 -18.18
N ALA A 1045 35.88 -60.54 -19.11
CA ALA A 1045 37.21 -60.80 -19.64
C ALA A 1045 37.69 -59.68 -20.58
N VAL A 1046 38.84 -59.09 -20.28
CA VAL A 1046 39.45 -58.04 -21.10
C VAL A 1046 40.16 -58.56 -22.35
N ASP A 1047 40.53 -59.85 -22.36
CA ASP A 1047 41.16 -60.55 -23.48
C ASP A 1047 40.78 -62.04 -23.50
N HIS A 1048 41.11 -62.71 -24.61
CA HIS A 1048 40.95 -64.15 -24.75
C HIS A 1048 42.05 -64.91 -23.99
N GLY A 1049 41.70 -66.02 -23.35
CA GLY A 1049 42.69 -66.79 -22.60
C GLY A 1049 42.10 -67.80 -21.63
N THR A 1050 42.91 -68.15 -20.62
CA THR A 1050 42.46 -68.92 -19.45
C THR A 1050 42.62 -68.05 -18.21
N VAL A 1051 41.59 -68.06 -17.36
CA VAL A 1051 41.59 -67.37 -16.07
C VAL A 1051 41.40 -68.39 -14.97
N ALA A 1052 42.14 -68.22 -13.88
CA ALA A 1052 41.98 -68.96 -12.63
C ALA A 1052 41.28 -68.07 -11.60
N VAL A 1053 40.19 -68.55 -11.02
CA VAL A 1053 39.66 -68.02 -9.76
C VAL A 1053 40.23 -68.84 -8.61
N THR A 1054 40.82 -68.18 -7.62
CA THR A 1054 41.32 -68.80 -6.39
C THR A 1054 40.58 -68.23 -5.19
N VAL A 1055 40.03 -69.10 -4.34
CA VAL A 1055 39.41 -68.78 -3.06
C VAL A 1055 40.26 -69.37 -1.94
N ASP A 1056 40.70 -68.53 -1.02
CA ASP A 1056 41.43 -68.93 0.19
C ASP A 1056 40.49 -68.78 1.38
N GLY A 1057 40.14 -69.91 1.99
CA GLY A 1057 39.14 -70.03 3.06
C GLY A 1057 39.64 -69.76 4.47
N LYS A 1058 40.91 -69.33 4.62
CA LYS A 1058 41.51 -68.89 5.89
C LYS A 1058 41.24 -69.84 7.08
N GLY A 1059 41.32 -71.15 6.81
CA GLY A 1059 41.26 -72.21 7.83
C GLY A 1059 39.88 -72.68 8.28
N ASN A 1060 38.78 -71.96 7.94
CA ASN A 1060 37.43 -72.33 8.42
C ASN A 1060 36.34 -72.30 7.34
N PHE A 1061 36.58 -71.64 6.21
CA PHE A 1061 35.63 -71.58 5.10
C PHE A 1061 36.01 -72.57 4.00
N ILE A 1062 35.07 -73.42 3.58
CA ILE A 1062 35.25 -74.31 2.42
C ILE A 1062 34.24 -73.87 1.36
N PRO A 1063 34.68 -73.30 0.22
CA PRO A 1063 33.79 -72.90 -0.86
C PRO A 1063 33.26 -74.11 -1.66
N ALA A 1064 32.12 -73.90 -2.31
CA ALA A 1064 31.62 -74.66 -3.45
C ALA A 1064 31.70 -73.77 -4.72
N LEU A 1065 32.91 -73.67 -5.28
CA LEU A 1065 33.25 -72.74 -6.35
C LEU A 1065 32.70 -73.20 -7.72
N THR A 1066 31.77 -72.42 -8.28
CA THR A 1066 31.18 -72.62 -9.60
C THR A 1066 31.42 -71.43 -10.52
N VAL A 1067 31.54 -71.68 -11.83
CA VAL A 1067 31.62 -70.66 -12.89
C VAL A 1067 30.52 -70.96 -13.90
N ASP A 1068 29.62 -70.00 -14.11
CA ASP A 1068 28.38 -70.13 -14.90
C ASP A 1068 27.57 -71.40 -14.54
N GLY A 1069 27.53 -71.73 -13.25
CA GLY A 1069 26.83 -72.91 -12.72
C GLY A 1069 27.54 -74.25 -12.96
N ALA A 1070 28.62 -74.29 -13.74
CA ALA A 1070 29.43 -75.50 -13.86
C ALA A 1070 30.23 -75.71 -12.57
N ALA A 1071 30.33 -76.95 -12.08
CA ALA A 1071 31.21 -77.36 -10.97
C ALA A 1071 32.60 -77.77 -11.49
N GLY A 1072 33.58 -77.96 -10.59
CA GLY A 1072 34.96 -78.32 -10.97
C GLY A 1072 36.06 -77.59 -10.19
N GLN A 1073 35.85 -77.34 -8.89
CA GLN A 1073 36.90 -76.80 -8.04
C GLN A 1073 38.00 -77.84 -7.77
N GLU A 1074 39.25 -77.38 -7.68
CA GLU A 1074 40.43 -78.13 -7.30
C GLU A 1074 40.94 -77.62 -5.95
N ASP A 1075 41.09 -78.51 -4.96
CA ASP A 1075 41.80 -78.21 -3.71
C ASP A 1075 43.31 -78.26 -3.99
N ILE A 1076 43.94 -77.08 -3.98
CA ILE A 1076 45.37 -76.92 -4.24
C ILE A 1076 46.20 -76.93 -2.94
N GLY A 1077 45.57 -77.29 -1.82
CA GLY A 1077 46.15 -77.35 -0.49
C GLY A 1077 46.21 -75.98 0.21
N GLN A 1078 46.51 -76.00 1.52
CA GLN A 1078 46.62 -74.80 2.36
C GLN A 1078 45.33 -73.96 2.41
N ASP A 1079 44.17 -74.62 2.45
CA ASP A 1079 42.83 -74.00 2.44
C ASP A 1079 42.52 -73.16 1.19
N GLN A 1080 43.23 -73.43 0.09
CA GLN A 1080 43.03 -72.76 -1.20
C GLN A 1080 42.32 -73.68 -2.19
N TYR A 1081 41.29 -73.10 -2.82
CA TYR A 1081 40.44 -73.77 -3.79
C TYR A 1081 40.50 -72.98 -5.09
N GLN A 1082 40.85 -73.64 -6.18
CA GLN A 1082 41.04 -73.00 -7.47
C GLN A 1082 40.11 -73.59 -8.52
N ARG A 1083 39.75 -72.78 -9.50
CA ARG A 1083 39.15 -73.25 -10.74
C ARG A 1083 39.66 -72.46 -11.93
N GLU A 1084 40.14 -73.17 -12.94
CA GLU A 1084 40.48 -72.59 -14.24
C GLU A 1084 39.32 -72.69 -15.24
N PHE A 1085 39.15 -71.66 -16.05
CA PHE A 1085 38.14 -71.63 -17.11
C PHE A 1085 38.62 -70.78 -18.29
N SER A 1086 38.20 -71.15 -19.49
CA SER A 1086 38.52 -70.39 -20.71
C SER A 1086 37.61 -69.19 -20.85
N VAL A 1087 38.20 -68.06 -21.24
CA VAL A 1087 37.49 -66.78 -21.36
C VAL A 1087 37.61 -66.18 -22.76
N ALA A 1088 36.55 -65.52 -23.19
CA ALA A 1088 36.49 -64.77 -24.44
C ALA A 1088 36.37 -63.28 -24.15
N LYS A 1089 37.14 -62.47 -24.88
CA LYS A 1089 37.14 -61.01 -24.74
C LYS A 1089 35.72 -60.43 -24.79
N GLY A 1090 35.37 -59.63 -23.80
CA GLY A 1090 34.08 -58.96 -23.64
C GLY A 1090 32.97 -59.83 -23.06
N GLN A 1091 33.19 -61.13 -22.82
CA GLN A 1091 32.21 -62.00 -22.19
C GLN A 1091 32.31 -61.92 -20.66
N SER A 1092 31.15 -61.90 -20.00
CA SER A 1092 31.04 -61.94 -18.53
C SER A 1092 30.78 -63.35 -18.04
N TYR A 1093 31.37 -63.69 -16.89
CA TYR A 1093 31.32 -64.99 -16.24
C TYR A 1093 30.84 -64.81 -14.80
N SER A 1094 29.88 -65.63 -14.38
CA SER A 1094 29.30 -65.60 -13.03
C SER A 1094 30.01 -66.62 -12.14
N ILE A 1095 30.62 -66.16 -11.07
CA ILE A 1095 31.39 -66.95 -10.11
C ILE A 1095 30.62 -66.99 -8.79
N LYS A 1096 30.21 -68.17 -8.36
CA LYS A 1096 29.62 -68.37 -7.03
C LYS A 1096 30.55 -69.20 -6.17
N ILE A 1097 30.72 -68.79 -4.92
CA ILE A 1097 31.60 -69.48 -3.97
C ILE A 1097 30.85 -70.41 -3.02
N ASN A 1098 29.53 -70.29 -2.87
CA ASN A 1098 28.68 -71.27 -2.20
C ASN A 1098 27.20 -71.02 -2.53
N GLU A 1099 26.35 -72.05 -2.46
CA GLU A 1099 24.88 -71.93 -2.50
C GLU A 1099 24.20 -72.37 -1.18
N ALA A 1100 24.93 -73.03 -0.27
CA ALA A 1100 24.36 -73.59 0.96
C ALA A 1100 24.57 -72.69 2.20
N ASP A 1101 23.51 -72.61 3.02
CA ASP A 1101 23.29 -71.67 4.13
C ASP A 1101 24.23 -71.79 5.36
N THR A 1102 25.14 -72.77 5.42
CA THR A 1102 25.82 -73.16 6.68
C THR A 1102 27.35 -73.00 6.69
N ALA A 1103 27.96 -72.40 5.66
CA ALA A 1103 29.42 -72.20 5.61
C ALA A 1103 29.77 -70.75 5.99
N ALA A 1104 30.19 -70.53 7.24
CA ALA A 1104 30.66 -69.24 7.72
C ALA A 1104 32.18 -69.20 7.89
N GLY A 1105 32.78 -68.05 7.60
CA GLY A 1105 34.21 -67.85 7.77
C GLY A 1105 34.77 -66.76 6.88
N LEU A 1106 35.92 -66.21 7.26
CA LEU A 1106 36.66 -65.27 6.42
C LEU A 1106 37.17 -65.99 5.18
N TYR A 1107 37.05 -65.36 4.02
CA TYR A 1107 37.68 -65.82 2.79
C TYR A 1107 38.33 -64.67 2.04
N SER A 1108 39.17 -65.02 1.08
CA SER A 1108 39.60 -64.10 0.04
C SER A 1108 39.45 -64.72 -1.33
N ILE A 1109 39.06 -63.92 -2.32
CA ILE A 1109 38.84 -64.34 -3.70
C ILE A 1109 39.69 -63.47 -4.63
N VAL A 1110 40.31 -64.09 -5.63
CA VAL A 1110 41.15 -63.41 -6.63
C VAL A 1110 41.04 -64.11 -7.98
N LEU A 1111 41.04 -63.31 -9.06
CA LEU A 1111 41.10 -63.79 -10.44
C LEU A 1111 42.47 -63.48 -11.05
N ARG A 1112 43.10 -64.47 -11.68
CA ARG A 1112 44.39 -64.30 -12.36
C ARG A 1112 44.34 -64.89 -13.76
N GLN A 1113 44.89 -64.17 -14.73
CA GLN A 1113 45.03 -64.68 -16.08
C GLN A 1113 46.24 -65.60 -16.18
N THR A 1114 46.02 -66.87 -16.51
CA THR A 1114 47.08 -67.90 -16.56
C THR A 1114 47.61 -68.13 -17.97
N SER A 1115 46.86 -67.75 -19.01
CA SER A 1115 47.34 -67.69 -20.39
C SER A 1115 46.59 -66.67 -21.25
N ILE A 1116 47.26 -66.13 -22.27
CA ILE A 1116 46.67 -65.26 -23.29
C ILE A 1116 46.74 -66.01 -24.62
N THR A 1117 45.62 -66.09 -25.36
CA THR A 1117 45.58 -66.72 -26.70
C THR A 1117 45.15 -65.69 -27.75
N GLN A 1118 45.86 -65.64 -28.89
CA GLN A 1118 45.57 -64.68 -29.98
C GLN A 1118 44.40 -65.10 -30.90
N THR A 1119 43.77 -66.24 -30.63
CA THR A 1119 42.65 -66.78 -31.42
C THR A 1119 41.50 -67.19 -30.50
N PRO A 1120 40.23 -66.91 -30.86
CA PRO A 1120 39.08 -67.24 -30.02
C PRO A 1120 38.97 -68.76 -29.80
N PRO A 1121 38.61 -69.22 -28.58
CA PRO A 1121 38.38 -70.63 -28.32
C PRO A 1121 37.21 -71.15 -29.17
N VAL A 1122 37.38 -72.34 -29.77
CA VAL A 1122 36.36 -73.00 -30.58
C VAL A 1122 35.19 -73.43 -29.68
N VAL A 1123 34.02 -72.82 -29.87
CA VAL A 1123 32.78 -73.19 -29.16
C VAL A 1123 32.26 -74.52 -29.70
N VAL A 1124 32.18 -75.54 -28.85
CA VAL A 1124 31.43 -76.78 -29.11
C VAL A 1124 29.99 -76.59 -28.61
N PRO A 1125 28.94 -76.85 -29.42
CA PRO A 1125 27.56 -76.69 -28.98
C PRO A 1125 27.00 -77.98 -28.35
N ALA A 1126 26.36 -77.86 -27.19
CA ALA A 1126 25.37 -78.82 -26.68
C ALA A 1126 24.53 -78.11 -25.59
N ALA A 1127 23.26 -78.38 -25.35
CA ALA A 1127 22.09 -78.78 -26.13
C ALA A 1127 20.89 -78.49 -25.20
N ALA A 1128 19.83 -77.90 -25.76
CA ALA A 1128 18.44 -77.81 -25.26
C ALA A 1128 18.15 -77.29 -23.83
N VAL A 1129 17.49 -76.13 -23.76
CA VAL A 1129 16.64 -75.70 -22.63
C VAL A 1129 15.19 -75.62 -23.14
N PRO A 1130 14.19 -76.17 -22.41
CA PRO A 1130 12.78 -75.98 -22.72
C PRO A 1130 12.22 -74.68 -22.11
N VAL A 1131 11.23 -74.11 -22.80
CA VAL A 1131 10.46 -72.90 -22.46
C VAL A 1131 9.64 -73.11 -21.16
N PRO A 1132 9.38 -72.06 -20.37
CA PRO A 1132 7.99 -71.58 -20.31
C PRO A 1132 7.78 -70.04 -20.21
N SER A 1133 6.69 -69.64 -20.88
CA SER A 1133 5.71 -68.57 -20.60
C SER A 1133 6.13 -67.10 -20.53
N LEU A 1134 5.75 -66.41 -21.61
CA LEU A 1134 5.37 -65.00 -21.67
C LEU A 1134 4.04 -64.73 -20.93
N ASN A 1135 4.00 -63.64 -20.18
CA ASN A 1135 2.92 -62.64 -20.16
C ASN A 1135 3.37 -61.50 -19.23
N VAL A 1136 3.12 -60.21 -19.45
CA VAL A 1136 2.57 -59.40 -20.55
C VAL A 1136 2.84 -57.95 -20.09
N TRP A 1137 2.98 -56.99 -21.02
CA TRP A 1137 3.42 -55.59 -20.81
C TRP A 1137 4.95 -55.46 -20.57
N ALA A 1138 5.72 -54.69 -21.33
CA ALA A 1138 5.40 -53.37 -21.81
C ALA A 1138 5.84 -53.14 -23.25
N LEU A 1139 4.89 -52.60 -24.02
CA LEU A 1139 5.17 -51.70 -25.13
C LEU A 1139 6.15 -50.62 -24.66
N ALA A 1140 7.30 -50.50 -25.31
CA ALA A 1140 7.61 -49.34 -26.16
C ALA A 1140 9.00 -49.51 -26.80
N LEU A 1141 9.16 -48.95 -27.98
CA LEU A 1141 10.42 -48.71 -28.70
C LEU A 1141 11.11 -49.91 -29.37
N LEU A 1142 10.65 -50.20 -30.60
CA LEU A 1142 11.59 -50.45 -31.69
C LEU A 1142 11.04 -49.91 -33.02
N ALA A 1143 10.99 -48.59 -33.15
CA ALA A 1143 10.74 -47.91 -34.42
C ALA A 1143 11.38 -46.51 -34.43
N ALA A 1144 12.68 -46.43 -34.21
CA ALA A 1144 13.46 -45.26 -34.60
C ALA A 1144 14.95 -45.61 -34.63
N LEU A 1145 15.42 -46.18 -35.75
CA LEU A 1145 16.72 -45.82 -36.35
C LEU A 1145 17.00 -46.71 -37.58
N LEU A 1146 16.58 -46.24 -38.75
CA LEU A 1146 17.21 -46.53 -40.03
C LEU A 1146 16.85 -45.37 -40.98
N GLY A 1147 17.86 -44.73 -41.58
CA GLY A 1147 17.68 -44.04 -42.87
C GLY A 1147 17.90 -42.53 -42.92
N MET A 1148 19.13 -42.08 -42.66
CA MET A 1148 20.00 -41.40 -43.64
C MET A 1148 19.43 -40.33 -44.62
N VAL A 1149 20.16 -39.19 -44.66
CA VAL A 1149 20.62 -38.42 -45.85
C VAL A 1149 19.95 -37.06 -46.17
N ALA A 1150 20.67 -36.01 -45.72
CA ALA A 1150 21.31 -34.95 -46.50
C ALA A 1150 20.65 -33.58 -46.78
N MET A 1151 21.52 -32.59 -46.53
CA MET A 1151 21.76 -31.32 -47.24
C MET A 1151 20.75 -30.19 -47.02
N GLN A 1152 21.15 -29.21 -46.20
CA GLN A 1152 21.82 -27.97 -46.64
C GLN A 1152 20.89 -27.01 -47.40
N THR A 1153 20.47 -25.92 -46.76
CA THR A 1153 21.17 -24.62 -46.82
C THR A 1153 20.33 -23.53 -46.15
N ARG A 1154 21.02 -22.65 -45.40
CA ARG A 1154 20.94 -21.17 -45.35
C ARG A 1154 19.53 -20.53 -45.29
N ARG A 1155 19.25 -19.52 -44.45
CA ARG A 1155 20.08 -18.49 -43.82
C ARG A 1155 19.16 -17.68 -42.88
N ARG A 1156 19.67 -17.37 -41.68
CA ARG A 1156 19.57 -16.12 -40.90
C ARG A 1156 18.25 -15.34 -40.97
N PHE A 1157 17.55 -15.23 -39.85
CA PHE A 1157 17.85 -14.23 -38.81
C PHE A 1157 17.71 -14.87 -37.43
#